data_AF-A0AAD5TCU0-F1
#
_entry.id   AF-A0AAD5TCU0-F1
#
_cell.length_a   1.000
_cell.length_b   1.000
_cell.length_c   1.000
_cell.angle_alpha   90.00
_cell.angle_beta   90.00
_cell.angle_gamma   90.00
#
_symmetry.space_group_name_H-M   'P 1'
#
loop_
_entity.id
_entity.type
_entity.pdbx_description
1 polymer ?
#
loop_
_entity_poly.entity_id
_entity_poly.type
_entity_poly.pdbx_seq_one_letter_code
_entity_poly.pdbx_strand_id
1 'polypeptide(L)'
;MGPSRSAAGYSRLPQYFQDSVFSKAPTTRKQFLVRCGTLAAVWNLCYGLALEGRHTPEEMNVLIGKLGVLMITAELCLSSLLWQFSLHLRQWPRRLALMSIPLNLYLWYLYDHGNILEEHGAFNMLIFFMIGVPVNLVILLLYIWQRAAGTWKRFATQFVIFWVIFVTYNYFALRRFAALLDVGFWGRTGQSACASIAGAADAGHCYREQCVWDKPSPWQDLLPVPQNFFLGPMTCAPIDAFDASIDEKTNVLTVTGCPSHQPTYLDSYFNDTRLAEFSGPAVSYLPSTEGWGFIDKEDQLSAPYNNLQLKVLSYVEHNTHAYRSGGLNIGSTQAVLVRCGAHEPKLIFRVSAAPPLAPDAPKPEGELNVVFVFIDAVSRRHFFRKMPKTVATLEQFAARSDATDTRPEQPVLHQFFRYHAIGLNTGPNTRGLWADIPPTDSTSGAPPIWEDFYADGYVTGRMDGVCEDWNGYYNKAHFPDKDKLTIPPRVTQEFLSFSCLPPYLPVGKGFAGNFAGSTSMKAHCLSGNHLGWHMLDWLQAFVARHEEEQRKFFVTGVFLEGHEGSTEVLRTLDDRLARFLDPKINTALDYNNTAVFVQADHGLHMGLNYIFFDNGHVEEVQPFSALLLPKWYTAKHGDNLRHNEDRLITAHDFWATMQGFRGETRAKKSAHGGRDLVREQVGDRDCTELGITQEACRCKVAPR
;
A
#
# COMPACT_ATOMS: atom_id res chain seq x y z
N MET A 1 4.43 59.55 -54.71
CA MET A 1 3.76 58.81 -55.80
C MET A 1 3.91 57.32 -55.52
N GLY A 2 2.82 56.63 -55.17
CA GLY A 2 2.77 55.16 -55.31
C GLY A 2 2.50 54.77 -56.77
N PRO A 3 2.27 53.49 -57.15
CA PRO A 3 2.14 52.25 -56.35
C PRO A 3 3.12 51.14 -56.86
N SER A 4 3.23 49.90 -56.35
CA SER A 4 2.20 48.89 -56.06
C SER A 4 2.74 47.75 -55.20
N ARG A 5 1.84 47.19 -54.39
CA ARG A 5 1.97 45.94 -53.63
C ARG A 5 1.65 44.75 -54.54
N SER A 6 2.37 43.64 -54.40
CA SER A 6 1.80 42.31 -54.59
C SER A 6 2.19 41.42 -53.40
N ALA A 7 1.20 40.71 -52.91
CA ALA A 7 1.26 39.83 -51.76
C ALA A 7 1.24 38.36 -52.22
N ALA A 8 1.71 37.50 -51.32
CA ALA A 8 1.42 36.07 -51.20
C ALA A 8 2.14 35.10 -52.15
N GLY A 9 3.11 34.39 -51.56
CA GLY A 9 3.57 33.07 -52.00
C GLY A 9 3.90 32.23 -50.76
N TYR A 10 2.88 31.68 -50.09
CA TYR A 10 3.07 30.58 -49.15
C TYR A 10 3.62 29.40 -49.94
N SER A 11 4.89 29.05 -49.68
CA SER A 11 5.56 27.91 -50.28
C SER A 11 4.82 26.62 -49.90
N ARG A 12 4.27 25.96 -50.93
CA ARG A 12 3.76 24.60 -50.82
C ARG A 12 4.89 23.69 -50.32
N LEU A 13 4.62 22.95 -49.25
CA LEU A 13 5.39 21.75 -48.90
C LEU A 13 5.49 20.85 -50.16
N PRO A 14 6.69 20.35 -50.52
CA PRO A 14 6.86 19.59 -51.76
C PRO A 14 6.02 18.32 -51.74
N GLN A 15 5.25 18.13 -52.80
CA GLN A 15 4.43 16.96 -53.11
C GLN A 15 5.34 15.80 -53.58
N TYR A 16 6.36 15.47 -52.79
CA TYR A 16 7.40 14.47 -53.08
C TYR A 16 7.50 13.46 -51.92
N PHE A 17 6.36 12.92 -51.48
CA PHE A 17 6.30 11.94 -50.39
C PHE A 17 5.14 10.95 -50.55
N GLN A 18 4.91 10.41 -51.75
CA GLN A 18 3.97 9.29 -51.92
C GLN A 18 4.54 8.00 -52.49
N ASP A 19 5.73 8.01 -53.12
CA ASP A 19 6.23 6.79 -53.78
C ASP A 19 7.60 6.36 -53.24
N SER A 20 7.59 5.19 -52.58
CA SER A 20 8.68 4.35 -52.04
C SER A 20 8.43 4.11 -50.54
N VAL A 21 8.10 2.90 -50.06
CA VAL A 21 8.85 1.63 -50.13
C VAL A 21 7.88 0.42 -50.02
N PHE A 22 6.63 0.55 -50.49
CA PHE A 22 5.72 -0.60 -50.62
C PHE A 22 5.01 -0.60 -51.98
N SER A 23 5.72 -0.93 -53.05
CA SER A 23 5.09 -1.31 -54.32
C SER A 23 4.52 -2.74 -54.20
N LYS A 24 3.50 -2.92 -53.37
CA LYS A 24 2.55 -4.03 -53.54
C LYS A 24 1.40 -3.48 -54.38
N ALA A 25 0.91 -4.30 -55.32
CA ALA A 25 -0.24 -3.99 -56.17
C ALA A 25 -1.34 -3.26 -55.37
N PRO A 26 -2.03 -2.25 -55.94
CA PRO A 26 -3.03 -1.49 -55.21
C PRO A 26 -4.06 -2.45 -54.63
N THR A 27 -4.06 -2.59 -53.31
CA THR A 27 -5.08 -3.35 -52.59
C THR A 27 -6.43 -2.79 -53.04
N THR A 28 -7.27 -3.63 -53.65
CA THR A 28 -8.56 -3.14 -54.14
C THR A 28 -9.36 -2.60 -52.97
N ARG A 29 -10.16 -1.55 -53.18
CA ARG A 29 -11.02 -0.97 -52.12
C ARG A 29 -11.82 -2.05 -51.37
N LYS A 30 -12.24 -3.10 -52.10
CA LYS A 30 -12.90 -4.29 -51.55
C LYS A 30 -12.01 -5.07 -50.57
N GLN A 31 -10.76 -5.36 -50.93
CA GLN A 31 -9.82 -6.06 -50.06
C GLN A 31 -9.49 -5.25 -48.79
N PHE A 32 -9.34 -3.93 -48.90
CA PHE A 32 -9.13 -3.07 -47.74
C PHE A 32 -10.34 -3.11 -46.79
N LEU A 33 -11.56 -2.95 -47.32
CA LEU A 33 -12.79 -2.99 -46.52
C LEU A 33 -13.00 -4.34 -45.85
N VAL A 34 -12.76 -5.45 -46.56
CA VAL A 34 -12.86 -6.80 -45.98
C VAL A 34 -11.87 -6.97 -44.84
N ARG A 35 -10.60 -6.58 -45.03
CA ARG A 35 -9.58 -6.69 -43.97
C ARG A 35 -9.93 -5.87 -42.72
N CYS A 36 -10.28 -4.61 -42.89
CA CYS A 36 -10.67 -3.75 -41.76
C CYS A 36 -11.96 -4.27 -41.09
N GLY A 37 -12.94 -4.74 -41.87
CA GLY A 37 -14.14 -5.35 -41.33
C GLY A 37 -13.84 -6.59 -40.48
N THR A 38 -12.97 -7.49 -40.98
CA THR A 38 -12.54 -8.68 -40.23
C THR A 38 -11.80 -8.31 -38.95
N LEU A 39 -10.83 -7.40 -39.01
CA LEU A 39 -10.09 -6.98 -37.82
C LEU A 39 -11.02 -6.34 -36.78
N ALA A 40 -12.00 -5.51 -37.20
CA ALA A 40 -12.96 -4.89 -36.30
C ALA A 40 -13.89 -5.92 -35.66
N ALA A 41 -14.34 -6.92 -36.43
CA ALA A 41 -15.16 -8.01 -35.92
C ALA A 41 -14.41 -8.86 -34.89
N VAL A 42 -13.16 -9.24 -35.19
CA VAL A 42 -12.32 -10.03 -34.27
C VAL A 42 -12.00 -9.23 -33.01
N TRP A 43 -11.64 -7.95 -33.15
CA TRP A 43 -11.42 -7.07 -32.01
C TRP A 43 -12.62 -7.03 -31.06
N ASN A 44 -13.82 -6.74 -31.59
CA ASN A 44 -15.03 -6.66 -30.77
C ASN A 44 -15.43 -8.01 -30.18
N LEU A 45 -15.29 -9.10 -30.94
CA LEU A 45 -15.59 -10.44 -30.45
C LEU A 45 -14.65 -10.82 -29.30
N CYS A 46 -13.34 -10.68 -29.48
CA CYS A 46 -12.37 -11.03 -28.45
C CYS A 46 -12.50 -10.14 -27.22
N TYR A 47 -12.71 -8.84 -27.38
CA TYR A 47 -12.94 -7.93 -26.24
C TYR A 47 -14.22 -8.30 -25.49
N GLY A 48 -15.33 -8.52 -26.21
CA GLY A 48 -16.60 -8.94 -25.61
C GLY A 48 -16.51 -10.29 -24.89
N LEU A 49 -15.81 -11.28 -25.46
CA LEU A 49 -15.55 -12.56 -24.79
C LEU A 49 -14.61 -12.43 -23.59
N ALA A 50 -13.73 -11.44 -23.58
CA ALA A 50 -12.88 -11.17 -22.43
C ALA A 50 -13.65 -10.56 -21.25
N LEU A 51 -14.86 -10.02 -21.47
CA LEU A 51 -15.77 -9.53 -20.43
C LEU A 51 -16.66 -10.64 -19.83
N GLU A 52 -16.41 -11.92 -20.17
CA GLU A 52 -17.12 -13.04 -19.59
C GLU A 52 -16.77 -13.17 -18.08
N GLY A 53 -17.64 -12.62 -17.22
CA GLY A 53 -17.57 -12.73 -15.76
C GLY A 53 -18.56 -13.76 -15.18
N ARG A 54 -18.68 -13.79 -13.84
CA ARG A 54 -19.53 -14.71 -13.02
C ARG A 54 -18.97 -16.11 -12.75
N HIS A 55 -17.66 -16.16 -12.56
CA HIS A 55 -16.98 -17.37 -12.12
C HIS A 55 -16.49 -17.17 -10.69
N THR A 56 -16.45 -18.25 -9.92
CA THR A 56 -15.79 -18.25 -8.60
C THR A 56 -14.32 -17.84 -8.73
N PRO A 57 -13.68 -17.29 -7.68
CA PRO A 57 -12.26 -16.95 -7.71
C PRO A 57 -11.36 -18.10 -8.20
N GLU A 58 -11.68 -19.34 -7.83
CA GLU A 58 -10.97 -20.55 -8.24
C GLU A 58 -11.12 -20.82 -9.75
N GLU A 59 -12.34 -20.69 -10.29
CA GLU A 59 -12.60 -20.81 -11.73
C GLU A 59 -11.90 -19.69 -12.51
N MET A 60 -11.88 -18.48 -11.97
CA MET A 60 -11.22 -17.33 -12.59
C MET A 60 -9.72 -17.51 -12.71
N ASN A 61 -9.07 -18.14 -11.73
CA ASN A 61 -7.64 -18.48 -11.83
C ASN A 61 -7.33 -19.40 -13.02
N VAL A 62 -8.27 -20.28 -13.40
CA VAL A 62 -8.12 -21.13 -14.60
C VAL A 62 -8.41 -20.34 -15.88
N LEU A 63 -9.35 -19.40 -15.83
CA LEU A 63 -9.79 -18.60 -16.98
C LEU A 63 -8.86 -17.42 -17.31
N ILE A 64 -8.06 -16.92 -16.36
CA ILE A 64 -7.28 -15.69 -16.52
C ILE A 64 -6.32 -15.76 -17.72
N GLY A 65 -5.72 -16.92 -17.97
CA GLY A 65 -4.86 -17.14 -19.14
C GLY A 65 -5.63 -17.02 -20.46
N LYS A 66 -6.85 -17.58 -20.52
CA LYS A 66 -7.74 -17.48 -21.69
C LYS A 66 -8.18 -16.02 -21.92
N LEU A 67 -8.61 -15.34 -20.86
CA LEU A 67 -9.00 -13.92 -20.91
C LEU A 67 -7.84 -13.04 -21.38
N GLY A 68 -6.63 -13.29 -20.87
CA GLY A 68 -5.41 -12.60 -21.31
C GLY A 68 -5.12 -12.78 -22.81
N VAL A 69 -5.26 -14.00 -23.34
CA VAL A 69 -5.09 -14.26 -24.79
C VAL A 69 -6.14 -13.52 -25.62
N LEU A 70 -7.39 -13.49 -25.16
CA LEU A 70 -8.46 -12.73 -25.83
C LEU A 70 -8.15 -11.23 -25.85
N MET A 71 -7.69 -10.68 -24.72
CA MET A 71 -7.30 -9.27 -24.61
C MET A 71 -6.12 -8.90 -25.50
N ILE A 72 -5.07 -9.73 -25.53
CA ILE A 72 -3.93 -9.52 -26.43
C ILE A 72 -4.38 -9.57 -27.91
N THR A 73 -5.23 -10.53 -28.26
CA THR A 73 -5.75 -10.67 -29.63
C THR A 73 -6.58 -9.46 -30.03
N ALA A 74 -7.45 -9.00 -29.13
CA ALA A 74 -8.23 -7.78 -29.29
C ALA A 74 -7.33 -6.56 -29.55
N GLU A 75 -6.28 -6.39 -28.75
CA GLU A 75 -5.33 -5.29 -28.88
C GLU A 75 -4.54 -5.33 -30.20
N LEU A 76 -4.03 -6.50 -30.60
CA LEU A 76 -3.31 -6.66 -31.87
C LEU A 76 -4.21 -6.32 -33.08
N CYS A 77 -5.49 -6.69 -33.01
CA CYS A 77 -6.47 -6.34 -34.04
C CYS A 77 -6.78 -4.85 -34.06
N LEU A 78 -6.96 -4.22 -32.89
CA LEU A 78 -7.16 -2.77 -32.80
C LEU A 78 -5.94 -1.99 -33.31
N SER A 79 -4.75 -2.34 -32.83
CA SER A 79 -3.49 -1.76 -33.28
C SER A 79 -3.38 -1.84 -34.81
N SER A 80 -3.66 -3.02 -35.39
CA SER A 80 -3.66 -3.19 -36.85
C SER A 80 -4.66 -2.27 -37.54
N LEU A 81 -5.89 -2.13 -37.02
CA LEU A 81 -6.90 -1.21 -37.56
C LEU A 81 -6.45 0.24 -37.52
N LEU A 82 -5.94 0.69 -36.38
CA LEU A 82 -5.47 2.05 -36.17
C LEU A 82 -4.43 2.44 -37.22
N TRP A 83 -3.49 1.54 -37.50
CA TRP A 83 -2.46 1.73 -38.52
C TRP A 83 -3.01 1.64 -39.95
N GLN A 84 -3.94 0.72 -40.24
CA GLN A 84 -4.61 0.66 -41.54
C GLN A 84 -5.36 1.97 -41.84
N PHE A 85 -6.10 2.50 -40.87
CA PHE A 85 -6.80 3.77 -41.00
C PHE A 85 -5.84 4.94 -41.16
N SER A 86 -4.77 4.97 -40.38
CA SER A 86 -3.79 6.07 -40.39
C SER A 86 -3.03 6.19 -41.71
N LEU A 87 -2.65 5.05 -42.30
CA LEU A 87 -1.79 4.99 -43.48
C LEU A 87 -2.55 4.97 -44.81
N HIS A 88 -3.75 4.38 -44.87
CA HIS A 88 -4.44 4.12 -46.14
C HIS A 88 -5.71 4.96 -46.39
N LEU A 89 -6.28 5.61 -45.36
CA LEU A 89 -7.47 6.45 -45.55
C LEU A 89 -7.13 7.90 -45.88
N ARG A 90 -7.98 8.51 -46.72
CA ARG A 90 -7.96 9.95 -47.02
C ARG A 90 -8.43 10.76 -45.81
N GLN A 91 -8.14 12.06 -45.79
CA GLN A 91 -8.30 12.94 -44.61
C GLN A 91 -9.64 12.81 -43.87
N TRP A 92 -10.77 12.95 -44.57
CA TRP A 92 -12.11 12.87 -43.95
C TRP A 92 -12.48 11.46 -43.49
N PRO A 93 -12.43 10.41 -44.33
CA PRO A 93 -12.67 9.03 -43.90
C PRO A 93 -11.76 8.57 -42.77
N ARG A 94 -10.50 9.02 -42.76
CA ARG A 94 -9.54 8.72 -41.70
C ARG A 94 -9.99 9.26 -40.35
N ARG A 95 -10.43 10.53 -40.29
CA ARG A 95 -10.91 11.14 -39.04
C ARG A 95 -12.10 10.38 -38.48
N LEU A 96 -13.09 10.06 -39.33
CA LEU A 96 -14.27 9.30 -38.93
C LEU A 96 -13.89 7.90 -38.42
N ALA A 97 -13.03 7.17 -39.15
CA ALA A 97 -12.58 5.85 -38.75
C ALA A 97 -11.80 5.88 -37.42
N LEU A 98 -10.91 6.85 -37.24
CA LEU A 98 -10.17 7.02 -35.98
C LEU A 98 -11.08 7.43 -34.81
N MET A 99 -12.13 8.23 -35.05
CA MET A 99 -13.12 8.58 -34.02
C MET A 99 -14.03 7.40 -33.62
N SER A 100 -14.21 6.42 -34.51
CA SER A 100 -15.02 5.23 -34.19
C SER A 100 -14.38 4.34 -33.12
N ILE A 101 -13.06 4.36 -32.98
CA ILE A 101 -12.30 3.57 -31.99
C ILE A 101 -12.63 4.01 -30.55
N PRO A 102 -12.38 5.28 -30.13
CA PRO A 102 -12.69 5.71 -28.77
C PRO A 102 -14.19 5.66 -28.48
N LEU A 103 -15.05 5.87 -29.49
CA LEU A 103 -16.49 5.67 -29.32
C LEU A 103 -16.83 4.21 -29.00
N ASN A 104 -16.24 3.24 -29.71
CA ASN A 104 -16.46 1.81 -29.45
C ASN A 104 -15.92 1.39 -28.07
N LEU A 105 -14.73 1.85 -27.69
CA LEU A 105 -14.20 1.65 -26.34
C LEU A 105 -15.13 2.25 -25.27
N TYR A 106 -15.65 3.46 -25.50
CA TYR A 106 -16.62 4.06 -24.59
C TYR A 106 -17.91 3.24 -24.46
N LEU A 107 -18.39 2.65 -25.56
CA LEU A 107 -19.55 1.73 -25.51
C LEU A 107 -19.26 0.47 -24.69
N TRP A 108 -18.06 -0.12 -24.80
CA TRP A 108 -17.65 -1.24 -23.96
C TRP A 108 -17.54 -0.86 -22.48
N TYR A 109 -17.02 0.33 -22.19
CA TYR A 109 -17.00 0.86 -20.82
C TYR A 109 -18.41 1.02 -20.25
N LEU A 110 -19.37 1.53 -21.04
CA LEU A 110 -20.76 1.62 -20.61
C LEU A 110 -21.41 0.24 -20.39
N TYR A 111 -20.97 -0.78 -21.14
CA TYR A 111 -21.46 -2.15 -20.99
C TYR A 111 -20.95 -2.80 -19.70
N ASP A 112 -19.66 -2.68 -19.41
CA ASP A 112 -19.04 -3.16 -18.17
C ASP A 112 -17.92 -2.20 -17.75
N HIS A 113 -18.12 -1.54 -16.62
CA HIS A 113 -17.14 -0.68 -15.93
C HIS A 113 -16.94 -1.11 -14.47
N GLY A 114 -17.32 -2.35 -14.15
CA GLY A 114 -17.12 -2.88 -12.82
C GLY A 114 -15.62 -3.02 -12.50
N ASN A 115 -15.34 -3.03 -11.19
CA ASN A 115 -14.00 -3.16 -10.62
C ASN A 115 -13.92 -4.37 -9.67
N ILE A 116 -14.80 -5.36 -9.85
CA ILE A 116 -14.81 -6.63 -9.10
C ILE A 116 -14.63 -7.78 -10.08
N LEU A 117 -14.41 -9.00 -9.62
CA LEU A 117 -14.09 -10.11 -10.51
C LEU A 117 -15.28 -10.49 -11.43
N GLU A 118 -16.50 -10.31 -10.94
CA GLU A 118 -17.76 -10.60 -11.63
C GLU A 118 -18.07 -9.58 -12.73
N GLU A 119 -17.68 -8.32 -12.52
CA GLU A 119 -17.84 -7.18 -13.43
C GLU A 119 -16.46 -6.51 -13.48
N HIS A 120 -15.61 -6.93 -14.42
CA HIS A 120 -14.18 -6.55 -14.44
C HIS A 120 -13.82 -5.74 -15.70
N GLY A 121 -14.80 -5.13 -16.36
CA GLY A 121 -14.57 -4.37 -17.59
C GLY A 121 -13.58 -3.22 -17.44
N ALA A 122 -13.46 -2.64 -16.24
CA ALA A 122 -12.43 -1.66 -15.95
C ALA A 122 -11.01 -2.26 -15.88
N PHE A 123 -10.84 -3.50 -15.40
CA PHE A 123 -9.56 -4.21 -15.45
C PHE A 123 -9.15 -4.49 -16.89
N ASN A 124 -10.10 -4.96 -17.71
CA ASN A 124 -9.85 -5.20 -19.13
C ASN A 124 -9.45 -3.91 -19.84
N MET A 125 -10.17 -2.80 -19.60
CA MET A 125 -9.79 -1.50 -20.13
C MET A 125 -8.37 -1.10 -19.70
N LEU A 126 -8.03 -1.26 -18.42
CA LEU A 126 -6.71 -0.92 -17.91
C LEU A 126 -5.62 -1.74 -18.60
N ILE A 127 -5.76 -3.08 -18.67
CA ILE A 127 -4.83 -3.97 -19.36
C ILE A 127 -4.70 -3.58 -20.83
N PHE A 128 -5.83 -3.29 -21.48
CA PHE A 128 -5.90 -2.88 -22.88
C PHE A 128 -5.11 -1.59 -23.11
N PHE A 129 -5.27 -0.56 -22.28
CA PHE A 129 -4.49 0.67 -22.39
C PHE A 129 -3.01 0.48 -22.02
N MET A 130 -2.72 -0.33 -20.99
CA MET A 130 -1.35 -0.63 -20.55
C MET A 130 -0.54 -1.36 -21.63
N ILE A 131 -1.17 -2.16 -22.48
CA ILE A 131 -0.49 -2.85 -23.59
C ILE A 131 -0.57 -1.99 -24.86
N GLY A 132 -1.77 -1.53 -25.21
CA GLY A 132 -2.05 -0.90 -26.49
C GLY A 132 -1.38 0.44 -26.69
N VAL A 133 -1.36 1.30 -25.67
CA VAL A 133 -0.71 2.61 -25.78
C VAL A 133 0.81 2.45 -25.98
N PRO A 134 1.56 1.70 -25.14
CA PRO A 134 2.99 1.50 -25.36
C PRO A 134 3.32 0.82 -26.69
N VAL A 135 2.57 -0.22 -27.08
CA VAL A 135 2.80 -0.92 -28.36
C VAL A 135 2.64 0.03 -29.54
N ASN A 136 1.55 0.80 -29.59
CA ASN A 136 1.33 1.74 -30.69
C ASN A 136 2.32 2.90 -30.69
N LEU A 137 2.75 3.38 -29.52
CA LEU A 137 3.82 4.37 -29.42
C LEU A 137 5.15 3.82 -29.96
N VAL A 138 5.51 2.57 -29.63
CA VAL A 138 6.71 1.93 -30.18
C VAL A 138 6.61 1.80 -31.69
N ILE A 139 5.48 1.33 -32.23
CA ILE A 139 5.28 1.25 -33.70
C ILE A 139 5.41 2.65 -34.32
N LEU A 140 4.85 3.68 -33.69
CA LEU A 140 4.93 5.07 -34.16
C LEU A 140 6.36 5.59 -34.18
N LEU A 141 7.12 5.37 -33.11
CA LEU A 141 8.52 5.75 -33.01
C LEU A 141 9.37 5.02 -34.05
N LEU A 142 9.15 3.72 -34.25
CA LEU A 142 9.82 2.93 -35.29
C LEU A 142 9.48 3.42 -36.69
N TYR A 143 8.21 3.78 -36.94
CA TYR A 143 7.79 4.35 -38.21
C TYR A 143 8.45 5.71 -38.48
N ILE A 144 8.43 6.63 -37.50
CA ILE A 144 9.06 7.94 -37.61
C ILE A 144 10.57 7.78 -37.84
N TRP A 145 11.22 6.90 -37.09
CA TRP A 145 12.63 6.61 -37.24
C TRP A 145 12.96 6.02 -38.61
N GLN A 146 12.16 5.07 -39.09
CA GLN A 146 12.31 4.49 -40.43
C GLN A 146 12.20 5.55 -41.52
N ARG A 147 11.27 6.51 -41.37
CA ARG A 147 11.12 7.64 -42.31
C ARG A 147 12.29 8.61 -42.22
N ALA A 148 12.74 8.95 -41.02
CA ALA A 148 13.86 9.86 -40.81
C ALA A 148 15.19 9.29 -41.34
N ALA A 149 15.39 7.97 -41.26
CA ALA A 149 16.59 7.31 -41.77
C ALA A 149 16.69 7.32 -43.32
N GLY A 150 15.59 7.62 -44.02
CA GLY A 150 15.49 7.78 -45.47
C GLY A 150 15.61 6.49 -46.29
N THR A 151 16.37 5.49 -45.82
CA THR A 151 16.51 4.17 -46.47
C THR A 151 16.41 3.05 -45.45
N TRP A 152 15.89 1.90 -45.88
CA TRP A 152 15.79 0.70 -45.02
C TRP A 152 17.15 0.24 -44.49
N LYS A 153 18.22 0.33 -45.31
CA LYS A 153 19.59 -0.03 -44.88
C LYS A 153 20.07 0.85 -43.73
N ARG A 154 19.90 2.17 -43.84
CA ARG A 154 20.27 3.11 -42.76
C ARG A 154 19.45 2.87 -41.49
N PHE A 155 18.15 2.67 -41.62
CA PHE A 155 17.27 2.31 -40.50
C PHE A 155 17.76 1.03 -39.81
N ALA A 156 17.97 -0.05 -40.56
CA ALA A 156 18.42 -1.32 -40.01
C ALA A 156 19.77 -1.20 -39.28
N THR A 157 20.74 -0.49 -39.85
CA THR A 157 22.03 -0.24 -39.19
C THR A 157 21.87 0.56 -37.88
N GLN A 158 21.10 1.65 -37.90
CA GLN A 158 20.85 2.46 -36.71
C GLN A 158 20.10 1.67 -35.63
N PHE A 159 19.10 0.87 -36.04
CA PHE A 159 18.31 0.02 -35.17
C PHE A 159 19.19 -1.05 -34.49
N VAL A 160 20.07 -1.72 -35.24
CA VAL A 160 21.03 -2.68 -34.67
C VAL A 160 21.96 -2.02 -33.67
N ILE A 161 22.53 -0.85 -33.99
CA ILE A 161 23.42 -0.11 -33.08
C ILE A 161 22.68 0.25 -31.80
N PHE A 162 21.47 0.81 -31.91
CA PHE A 162 20.62 1.12 -30.77
C PHE A 162 20.33 -0.12 -29.92
N TRP A 163 19.97 -1.25 -30.55
CA TRP A 163 19.70 -2.49 -29.82
C TRP A 163 20.91 -3.00 -29.06
N VAL A 164 22.10 -2.94 -29.64
CA VAL A 164 23.35 -3.32 -28.95
C VAL A 164 23.56 -2.42 -27.72
N ILE A 165 23.41 -1.10 -27.87
CA ILE A 165 23.54 -0.14 -26.75
C ILE A 165 22.47 -0.42 -25.69
N PHE A 166 21.22 -0.57 -26.09
CA PHE A 166 20.08 -0.82 -25.22
C PHE A 166 20.26 -2.11 -24.42
N VAL A 167 20.59 -3.24 -25.07
CA VAL A 167 20.81 -4.52 -24.39
C VAL A 167 22.00 -4.43 -23.44
N THR A 168 23.10 -3.79 -23.85
CA THR A 168 24.28 -3.61 -23.01
C THR A 168 23.94 -2.79 -21.76
N TYR A 169 23.25 -1.66 -21.93
CA TYR A 169 22.81 -0.81 -20.82
C TYR A 169 21.91 -1.59 -19.86
N ASN A 170 20.86 -2.25 -20.36
CA ASN A 170 19.93 -3.00 -19.52
C ASN A 170 20.61 -4.17 -18.81
N TYR A 171 21.57 -4.86 -19.45
CA TYR A 171 22.36 -5.90 -18.80
C TYR A 171 23.12 -5.34 -17.59
N PHE A 172 23.85 -4.23 -17.74
CA PHE A 172 24.58 -3.63 -16.63
C PHE A 172 23.65 -3.05 -15.55
N ALA A 173 22.52 -2.46 -15.95
CA ALA A 173 21.51 -1.96 -15.03
C ALA A 173 20.91 -3.11 -14.19
N LEU A 174 20.49 -4.21 -14.83
CA LEU A 174 19.98 -5.40 -14.13
C LEU A 174 21.03 -6.01 -13.21
N ARG A 175 22.30 -6.09 -13.65
CA ARG A 175 23.39 -6.59 -12.80
C ARG A 175 23.60 -5.70 -11.57
N ARG A 176 23.49 -4.38 -11.73
CA ARG A 176 23.54 -3.42 -10.62
C ARG A 176 22.34 -3.62 -9.68
N PHE A 177 21.12 -3.72 -10.21
CA PHE A 177 19.93 -3.90 -9.39
C PHE A 177 19.93 -5.24 -8.65
N ALA A 178 20.36 -6.32 -9.30
CA ALA A 178 20.52 -7.62 -8.66
C ALA A 178 21.53 -7.57 -7.51
N ALA A 179 22.60 -6.78 -7.64
CA ALA A 179 23.57 -6.56 -6.55
C ALA A 179 23.00 -5.74 -5.37
N LEU A 180 21.91 -5.00 -5.59
CA LEU A 180 21.26 -4.19 -4.57
C LEU A 180 20.09 -4.91 -3.87
N LEU A 181 19.69 -6.12 -4.32
CA LEU A 181 18.55 -6.86 -3.73
C LEU A 181 18.77 -7.17 -2.25
N ASP A 182 20.00 -7.54 -1.87
CA ASP A 182 20.34 -7.88 -0.48
C ASP A 182 20.89 -6.70 0.33
N VAL A 183 20.94 -5.51 -0.26
CA VAL A 183 21.51 -4.33 0.40
C VAL A 183 20.46 -3.71 1.32
N GLY A 184 20.82 -3.60 2.58
CA GLY A 184 20.07 -2.94 3.63
C GLY A 184 20.65 -1.59 4.03
N PHE A 185 20.30 -1.17 5.26
CA PHE A 185 20.78 0.07 5.84
C PHE A 185 22.30 0.13 5.90
N TRP A 186 22.86 1.31 5.64
CA TRP A 186 24.28 1.63 5.57
C TRP A 186 25.06 0.79 4.54
N GLY A 187 24.38 0.30 3.51
CA GLY A 187 24.99 -0.56 2.50
C GLY A 187 25.34 -1.98 2.99
N ARG A 188 24.85 -2.38 4.17
CA ARG A 188 25.09 -3.73 4.70
C ARG A 188 24.37 -4.78 3.87
N THR A 189 24.97 -5.95 3.74
CA THR A 189 24.33 -7.13 3.16
C THR A 189 24.12 -8.17 4.25
N GLY A 190 23.18 -9.10 4.07
CA GLY A 190 22.99 -10.22 5.03
C GLY A 190 24.33 -10.92 5.33
N GLN A 191 25.11 -11.18 4.27
CA GLN A 191 26.42 -11.81 4.35
C GLN A 191 27.47 -11.03 5.18
N SER A 192 27.42 -9.69 5.20
CA SER A 192 28.40 -8.89 5.95
C SER A 192 28.10 -8.83 7.45
N ALA A 193 26.86 -9.14 7.86
CA ALA A 193 26.50 -9.26 9.27
C ALA A 193 27.21 -10.45 9.93
N CYS A 194 27.16 -11.63 9.29
CA CYS A 194 27.83 -12.87 9.73
C CYS A 194 29.34 -12.69 9.95
N ALA A 195 30.06 -12.12 8.96
CA ALA A 195 31.51 -11.93 9.04
C ALA A 195 31.97 -11.01 10.18
N SER A 196 31.09 -10.12 10.66
CA SER A 196 31.43 -9.20 11.74
C SER A 196 31.24 -9.78 13.14
N ILE A 197 30.54 -10.91 13.27
CA ILE A 197 30.18 -11.56 14.53
C ILE A 197 31.03 -12.82 14.74
N ALA A 198 31.28 -13.57 13.67
CA ALA A 198 32.11 -14.76 13.71
C ALA A 198 33.60 -14.37 13.60
N GLY A 199 34.44 -14.84 14.53
CA GLY A 199 35.89 -14.86 14.30
C GLY A 199 36.19 -15.56 12.97
N ALA A 200 37.30 -15.22 12.31
CA ALA A 200 37.59 -15.64 10.94
C ALA A 200 37.50 -17.17 10.67
N ALA A 201 37.60 -18.01 11.72
CA ALA A 201 37.44 -19.46 11.63
C ALA A 201 35.97 -19.93 11.52
N ASP A 202 35.02 -19.24 12.16
CA ASP A 202 33.59 -19.63 12.21
C ASP A 202 32.76 -18.99 11.09
N ALA A 203 33.30 -17.98 10.41
CA ALA A 203 32.66 -17.34 9.26
C ALA A 203 32.35 -18.37 8.16
N GLY A 204 33.21 -19.37 7.96
CA GLY A 204 33.00 -20.45 6.99
C GLY A 204 31.79 -21.37 7.29
N HIS A 205 31.43 -21.53 8.56
CA HIS A 205 30.21 -22.24 8.97
C HIS A 205 28.95 -21.36 8.81
N CYS A 206 29.04 -20.06 9.13
CA CYS A 206 27.94 -19.10 8.95
C CYS A 206 27.38 -19.11 7.52
N TYR A 207 28.24 -19.27 6.51
CA TYR A 207 27.82 -19.22 5.09
C TYR A 207 27.27 -20.52 4.50
N ARG A 208 27.56 -21.69 5.08
CA ARG A 208 27.20 -22.99 4.46
C ARG A 208 25.80 -23.48 4.84
N GLU A 209 25.27 -23.06 5.98
CA GLU A 209 24.02 -23.62 6.55
C GLU A 209 22.84 -22.65 6.47
N GLN A 210 23.07 -21.50 5.85
CA GLN A 210 22.19 -20.35 5.86
C GLN A 210 21.37 -20.25 4.56
N CYS A 211 20.06 -20.03 4.67
CA CYS A 211 19.18 -19.93 3.49
C CYS A 211 19.49 -18.68 2.62
N VAL A 212 19.61 -18.86 1.31
CA VAL A 212 19.88 -17.77 0.36
C VAL A 212 18.61 -17.51 -0.43
N TRP A 213 18.22 -16.24 -0.54
CA TRP A 213 17.10 -15.83 -1.40
C TRP A 213 17.36 -16.22 -2.86
N ASP A 214 16.33 -16.74 -3.53
CA ASP A 214 16.31 -16.83 -4.99
C ASP A 214 16.59 -15.42 -5.57
N LYS A 215 17.50 -15.31 -6.55
CA LYS A 215 17.90 -14.02 -7.18
C LYS A 215 17.50 -13.93 -8.65
N PRO A 216 16.19 -13.85 -8.96
CA PRO A 216 15.73 -13.61 -10.31
C PRO A 216 16.12 -12.21 -10.80
N SER A 217 16.05 -12.00 -12.12
CA SER A 217 16.32 -10.70 -12.73
C SER A 217 15.28 -9.65 -12.26
N PRO A 218 15.70 -8.50 -11.69
CA PRO A 218 14.78 -7.48 -11.18
C PRO A 218 14.28 -6.58 -12.32
N TRP A 219 13.45 -7.13 -13.22
CA TRP A 219 12.95 -6.41 -14.41
C TRP A 219 12.19 -5.13 -14.05
N GLN A 220 11.44 -5.17 -12.94
CA GLN A 220 10.69 -4.03 -12.42
C GLN A 220 11.58 -2.81 -12.13
N ASP A 221 12.84 -3.02 -11.73
CA ASP A 221 13.77 -1.93 -11.41
C ASP A 221 14.25 -1.18 -12.67
N LEU A 222 14.02 -1.73 -13.88
CA LEU A 222 14.28 -1.02 -15.15
C LEU A 222 13.15 -0.05 -15.53
N LEU A 223 11.97 -0.19 -14.93
CA LEU A 223 10.86 0.71 -15.20
C LEU A 223 11.15 2.10 -14.61
N PRO A 224 10.70 3.19 -15.26
CA PRO A 224 10.86 4.53 -14.72
C PRO A 224 10.26 4.64 -13.31
N VAL A 225 10.92 5.44 -12.46
CA VAL A 225 10.62 5.55 -11.02
C VAL A 225 9.16 5.90 -10.70
N PRO A 226 8.44 6.71 -11.49
CA PRO A 226 6.99 6.78 -11.42
C PRO A 226 6.32 5.86 -12.46
N GLN A 227 5.63 4.83 -11.98
CA GLN A 227 4.70 3.99 -12.73
C GLN A 227 3.31 4.63 -12.90
N ASN A 228 3.17 5.89 -12.43
CA ASN A 228 1.93 6.66 -12.35
C ASN A 228 1.45 7.24 -13.69
N PHE A 229 1.53 6.51 -14.80
CA PHE A 229 1.05 7.03 -16.09
C PHE A 229 -0.49 7.14 -16.17
N PHE A 230 -1.22 6.42 -15.29
CA PHE A 230 -2.68 6.28 -15.35
C PHE A 230 -3.45 6.60 -14.06
N LEU A 231 -2.80 6.98 -12.95
CA LEU A 231 -3.41 6.91 -11.61
C LEU A 231 -3.86 8.27 -11.03
N GLY A 232 -3.75 9.35 -11.81
CA GLY A 232 -4.10 10.70 -11.37
C GLY A 232 -3.05 11.36 -10.46
N PRO A 233 -3.35 12.53 -9.88
CA PRO A 233 -2.43 13.21 -8.99
C PRO A 233 -2.22 12.39 -7.71
N MET A 234 -0.96 12.22 -7.32
CA MET A 234 -0.56 11.59 -6.04
C MET A 234 -0.45 12.63 -4.92
N THR A 235 -1.27 13.67 -5.00
CA THR A 235 -1.32 14.80 -4.08
C THR A 235 -2.78 15.04 -3.72
N CYS A 236 -3.03 15.37 -2.46
CA CYS A 236 -4.37 15.74 -2.01
C CYS A 236 -4.60 17.23 -2.22
N ALA A 237 -5.84 17.59 -2.57
CA ALA A 237 -6.22 18.99 -2.75
C ALA A 237 -6.37 19.65 -1.36
N PRO A 238 -5.60 20.71 -1.02
CA PRO A 238 -5.66 21.31 0.30
C PRO A 238 -7.02 21.97 0.57
N ILE A 239 -7.41 22.01 1.84
CA ILE A 239 -8.63 22.69 2.31
C ILE A 239 -8.23 23.94 3.09
N ASP A 240 -8.08 25.06 2.37
CA ASP A 240 -7.65 26.35 2.95
C ASP A 240 -8.82 27.29 3.27
N ALA A 241 -10.05 26.88 2.98
CA ALA A 241 -11.24 27.74 3.08
C ALA A 241 -11.69 28.03 4.52
N PHE A 242 -11.39 27.14 5.47
CA PHE A 242 -11.74 27.26 6.87
C PHE A 242 -10.75 26.47 7.72
N ASP A 243 -10.71 26.72 9.03
CA ASP A 243 -9.87 25.97 9.96
C ASP A 243 -10.66 25.49 11.18
N ALA A 244 -10.16 24.43 11.82
CA ALA A 244 -10.77 23.87 13.01
C ALA A 244 -9.72 23.25 13.93
N SER A 245 -9.93 23.39 15.24
CA SER A 245 -9.04 22.81 16.26
C SER A 245 -9.83 22.51 17.53
N ILE A 246 -9.34 21.53 18.30
CA ILE A 246 -9.88 21.20 19.63
C ILE A 246 -8.87 21.69 20.67
N ASP A 247 -9.34 22.47 21.63
CA ASP A 247 -8.59 22.71 22.86
C ASP A 247 -8.73 21.48 23.78
N GLU A 248 -7.64 20.74 23.96
CA GLU A 248 -7.60 19.51 24.75
C GLU A 248 -7.90 19.72 26.23
N LYS A 249 -7.68 20.93 26.77
CA LYS A 249 -7.93 21.22 28.20
C LYS A 249 -9.39 21.52 28.47
N THR A 250 -10.06 22.19 27.53
CA THR A 250 -11.45 22.63 27.69
C THR A 250 -12.45 21.77 26.94
N ASN A 251 -11.97 20.87 26.07
CA ASN A 251 -12.77 20.05 25.16
C ASN A 251 -13.59 20.90 24.16
N VAL A 252 -13.16 22.13 23.90
CA VAL A 252 -13.87 23.07 23.04
C VAL A 252 -13.30 23.00 21.62
N LEU A 253 -14.14 22.56 20.69
CA LEU A 253 -13.92 22.69 19.26
C LEU A 253 -14.14 24.15 18.84
N THR A 254 -13.17 24.72 18.14
CA THR A 254 -13.25 26.05 17.54
C THR A 254 -13.17 25.94 16.03
N VAL A 255 -14.11 26.54 15.31
CA VAL A 255 -14.14 26.63 13.84
C VAL A 255 -13.99 28.09 13.42
N THR A 256 -13.05 28.37 12.50
CA THR A 256 -12.77 29.72 11.98
C THR A 256 -12.79 29.73 10.45
N GLY A 257 -12.97 30.90 9.84
CA GLY A 257 -13.00 31.05 8.37
C GLY A 257 -14.28 30.58 7.67
N CYS A 258 -15.12 29.77 8.32
CA CYS A 258 -16.39 29.34 7.74
C CYS A 258 -17.49 30.42 7.85
N PRO A 259 -18.08 30.92 6.75
CA PRO A 259 -19.12 31.95 6.80
C PRO A 259 -20.41 31.46 7.46
N SER A 260 -20.93 32.21 8.45
CA SER A 260 -22.15 31.87 9.21
C SER A 260 -23.44 31.78 8.38
N HIS A 261 -23.46 32.42 7.21
CA HIS A 261 -24.61 32.44 6.31
C HIS A 261 -24.48 31.49 5.13
N GLN A 262 -23.31 30.86 4.93
CA GLN A 262 -23.15 29.88 3.86
C GLN A 262 -23.90 28.61 4.23
N PRO A 263 -24.80 28.10 3.37
CA PRO A 263 -25.52 26.86 3.67
C PRO A 263 -24.56 25.68 3.61
N THR A 264 -24.56 24.87 4.66
CA THR A 264 -23.87 23.57 4.73
C THR A 264 -24.92 22.47 4.68
N TYR A 265 -24.80 21.58 3.71
CA TYR A 265 -25.74 20.48 3.53
C TYR A 265 -25.20 19.19 4.13
N LEU A 266 -26.08 18.41 4.73
CA LEU A 266 -25.86 17.01 5.04
C LEU A 266 -26.80 16.19 4.16
N ASP A 267 -26.23 15.59 3.13
CA ASP A 267 -26.92 14.63 2.28
C ASP A 267 -26.62 13.21 2.79
N SER A 268 -27.52 12.27 2.56
CA SER A 268 -27.35 10.89 3.01
C SER A 268 -26.20 10.21 2.24
N TYR A 269 -25.46 9.37 2.94
CA TYR A 269 -24.46 8.48 2.38
C TYR A 269 -25.06 7.30 1.62
N PHE A 270 -26.33 6.98 1.86
CA PHE A 270 -26.97 5.78 1.33
C PHE A 270 -27.87 6.06 0.13
N ASN A 271 -28.29 7.31 -0.08
CA ASN A 271 -29.18 7.72 -1.16
C ASN A 271 -29.10 9.24 -1.38
N ASP A 272 -29.73 9.73 -2.46
CA ASP A 272 -29.70 11.16 -2.85
C ASP A 272 -30.60 12.08 -2.00
N THR A 273 -30.94 11.69 -0.77
CA THR A 273 -31.82 12.49 0.11
C THR A 273 -31.01 13.50 0.92
N ARG A 274 -31.47 14.75 0.94
CA ARG A 274 -30.97 15.76 1.88
C ARG A 274 -31.55 15.51 3.27
N LEU A 275 -30.67 15.24 4.24
CA LEU A 275 -31.04 14.98 5.63
C LEU A 275 -31.19 16.28 6.43
N ALA A 276 -30.27 17.23 6.21
CA ALA A 276 -30.29 18.51 6.91
C ALA A 276 -29.63 19.64 6.11
N GLU A 277 -30.02 20.87 6.44
CA GLU A 277 -29.40 22.11 5.98
C GLU A 277 -29.09 22.98 7.20
N PHE A 278 -27.84 23.45 7.28
CA PHE A 278 -27.35 24.27 8.38
C PHE A 278 -26.91 25.64 7.85
N SER A 279 -27.23 26.72 8.58
CA SER A 279 -26.65 28.04 8.32
C SER A 279 -25.28 28.12 8.97
N GLY A 280 -24.21 28.08 8.16
CA GLY A 280 -22.83 28.06 8.63
C GLY A 280 -22.28 26.65 8.85
N PRO A 281 -21.20 26.49 9.63
CA PRO A 281 -20.54 25.21 9.79
C PRO A 281 -21.40 24.17 10.52
N ALA A 282 -21.17 22.89 10.19
CA ALA A 282 -21.76 21.75 10.87
C ALA A 282 -20.69 20.80 11.38
N VAL A 283 -20.99 20.06 12.45
CA VAL A 283 -20.06 19.12 13.09
C VAL A 283 -20.72 17.76 13.12
N SER A 284 -20.10 16.78 12.47
CA SER A 284 -20.49 15.38 12.55
C SER A 284 -19.59 14.65 13.54
N TYR A 285 -20.18 13.94 14.50
CA TYR A 285 -19.44 13.17 15.48
C TYR A 285 -19.03 11.81 14.88
N LEU A 286 -17.77 11.41 15.07
CA LEU A 286 -17.33 10.05 14.76
C LEU A 286 -17.47 9.17 16.01
N PRO A 287 -17.96 7.93 15.87
CA PRO A 287 -18.14 7.05 17.01
C PRO A 287 -16.80 6.50 17.51
N SER A 288 -16.72 6.31 18.82
CA SER A 288 -15.74 5.42 19.45
C SER A 288 -16.23 3.98 19.28
N THR A 289 -15.37 3.11 18.77
CA THR A 289 -15.69 1.73 18.38
C THR A 289 -15.22 0.68 19.39
N GLU A 290 -14.40 1.05 20.36
CA GLU A 290 -13.72 0.15 21.32
C GLU A 290 -14.69 -0.76 22.08
N GLY A 291 -15.89 -0.27 22.37
CA GLY A 291 -16.93 -1.00 23.10
C GLY A 291 -17.98 -1.70 22.22
N TRP A 292 -17.86 -1.61 20.89
CA TRP A 292 -18.83 -2.24 19.98
C TRP A 292 -18.64 -3.76 19.95
N GLY A 293 -19.75 -4.49 19.98
CA GLY A 293 -19.77 -5.94 19.91
C GLY A 293 -19.47 -6.48 18.50
N PHE A 294 -19.28 -7.80 18.41
CA PHE A 294 -18.87 -8.47 17.18
C PHE A 294 -19.84 -8.20 16.01
N ILE A 295 -21.16 -8.25 16.23
CA ILE A 295 -22.17 -8.02 15.18
C ILE A 295 -22.03 -6.63 14.51
N ASP A 296 -21.70 -5.60 15.30
CA ASP A 296 -21.57 -4.24 14.80
C ASP A 296 -20.24 -4.00 14.07
N LYS A 297 -19.25 -4.89 14.29
CA LYS A 297 -17.93 -4.84 13.69
C LYS A 297 -17.66 -5.94 12.63
N GLU A 298 -18.59 -6.89 12.45
CA GLU A 298 -18.41 -8.05 11.58
C GLU A 298 -18.39 -7.62 10.12
N ASP A 299 -17.28 -7.91 9.43
CA ASP A 299 -17.19 -7.78 7.99
C ASP A 299 -17.88 -8.98 7.33
N GLN A 300 -19.10 -8.77 6.84
CA GLN A 300 -19.79 -9.76 6.02
C GLN A 300 -19.38 -9.57 4.56
N LEU A 301 -18.36 -10.33 4.14
CA LEU A 301 -17.87 -10.38 2.75
C LEU A 301 -18.97 -10.67 1.70
N SER A 302 -20.12 -11.19 2.11
CA SER A 302 -21.28 -11.48 1.24
C SER A 302 -22.34 -10.37 1.18
N ALA A 303 -22.22 -9.31 1.97
CA ALA A 303 -23.14 -8.18 1.97
C ALA A 303 -22.60 -7.05 1.08
N PRO A 304 -23.47 -6.25 0.43
CA PRO A 304 -23.02 -5.09 -0.36
C PRO A 304 -22.33 -4.02 0.49
N TYR A 305 -22.38 -4.13 1.82
CA TYR A 305 -21.76 -3.22 2.77
C TYR A 305 -21.11 -4.00 3.91
N ASN A 306 -19.96 -3.54 4.37
CA ASN A 306 -19.40 -3.93 5.65
C ASN A 306 -20.27 -3.33 6.77
N ASN A 307 -20.70 -4.15 7.75
CA ASN A 307 -21.56 -3.70 8.86
C ASN A 307 -20.92 -2.57 9.67
N LEU A 308 -19.60 -2.60 9.85
CA LEU A 308 -18.85 -1.53 10.52
C LEU A 308 -19.04 -0.20 9.79
N GLN A 309 -18.89 -0.20 8.46
CA GLN A 309 -19.08 1.00 7.65
C GLN A 309 -20.52 1.51 7.77
N LEU A 310 -21.51 0.63 7.64
CA LEU A 310 -22.93 0.99 7.77
C LEU A 310 -23.21 1.68 9.10
N LYS A 311 -22.70 1.12 10.20
CA LYS A 311 -22.90 1.63 11.56
C LYS A 311 -22.20 2.96 11.78
N VAL A 312 -20.96 3.10 11.32
CA VAL A 312 -20.22 4.37 11.39
C VAL A 312 -20.95 5.47 10.60
N LEU A 313 -21.30 5.22 9.34
CA LEU A 313 -21.97 6.22 8.50
C LEU A 313 -23.36 6.59 9.02
N SER A 314 -24.14 5.60 9.47
CA SER A 314 -25.43 5.84 10.11
C SER A 314 -25.26 6.69 11.37
N TYR A 315 -24.25 6.41 12.20
CA TYR A 315 -23.96 7.22 13.38
C TYR A 315 -23.62 8.67 13.00
N VAL A 316 -22.79 8.87 11.97
CA VAL A 316 -22.41 10.20 11.48
C VAL A 316 -23.63 11.00 10.99
N GLU A 317 -24.52 10.39 10.22
CA GLU A 317 -25.77 11.03 9.75
C GLU A 317 -26.65 11.48 10.92
N HIS A 318 -26.85 10.61 11.93
CA HIS A 318 -27.72 10.90 13.07
C HIS A 318 -27.10 11.88 14.08
N ASN A 319 -25.77 11.95 14.15
CA ASN A 319 -25.02 12.77 15.10
C ASN A 319 -24.29 13.92 14.40
N THR A 320 -24.97 14.60 13.48
CA THR A 320 -24.50 15.85 12.86
C THR A 320 -25.33 17.02 13.36
N HIS A 321 -24.64 18.07 13.83
CA HIS A 321 -25.27 19.23 14.46
C HIS A 321 -24.71 20.55 13.92
N ALA A 322 -25.52 21.61 13.99
CA ALA A 322 -25.07 22.97 13.66
C ALA A 322 -23.99 23.43 14.66
N TYR A 323 -22.91 24.00 14.16
CA TYR A 323 -21.93 24.69 15.00
C TYR A 323 -22.39 26.13 15.26
N ARG A 324 -22.47 26.51 16.54
CA ARG A 324 -22.84 27.88 16.95
C ARG A 324 -21.58 28.68 17.31
N SER A 325 -21.56 29.96 16.97
CA SER A 325 -20.45 30.87 17.31
C SER A 325 -20.22 30.92 18.83
N GLY A 326 -18.99 30.67 19.28
CA GLY A 326 -18.62 30.63 20.70
C GLY A 326 -17.86 29.36 21.13
N GLY A 327 -17.62 28.42 20.22
CA GLY A 327 -16.98 27.15 20.51
C GLY A 327 -18.00 26.08 20.89
N LEU A 328 -17.71 24.83 20.54
CA LEU A 328 -18.57 23.67 20.83
C LEU A 328 -17.83 22.71 21.77
N ASN A 329 -18.36 22.49 22.97
CA ASN A 329 -17.84 21.45 23.84
C ASN A 329 -18.26 20.08 23.29
N ILE A 330 -17.28 19.27 22.87
CA ILE A 330 -17.51 17.95 22.25
C ILE A 330 -17.51 16.80 23.27
N GLY A 331 -17.48 17.10 24.57
CA GLY A 331 -17.59 16.12 25.65
C GLY A 331 -16.38 15.17 25.69
N SER A 332 -16.62 13.86 25.65
CA SER A 332 -15.60 12.80 25.58
C SER A 332 -15.26 12.35 24.15
N THR A 333 -15.88 12.96 23.13
CA THR A 333 -15.68 12.59 21.72
C THR A 333 -14.22 12.71 21.32
N GLN A 334 -13.68 11.71 20.62
CA GLN A 334 -12.28 11.65 20.20
C GLN A 334 -12.05 12.25 18.82
N ALA A 335 -13.03 12.12 17.91
CA ALA A 335 -12.91 12.63 16.54
C ALA A 335 -14.23 13.20 16.02
N VAL A 336 -14.13 14.24 15.20
CA VAL A 336 -15.26 14.92 14.55
C VAL A 336 -14.90 15.29 13.12
N LEU A 337 -15.92 15.41 12.27
CA LEU A 337 -15.82 16.01 10.95
C LEU A 337 -16.44 17.41 10.98
N VAL A 338 -15.65 18.42 10.66
CA VAL A 338 -16.13 19.79 10.52
C VAL A 338 -16.45 20.05 9.05
N ARG A 339 -17.70 20.46 8.79
CA ARG A 339 -18.21 20.75 7.45
C ARG A 339 -18.43 22.24 7.30
N CYS A 340 -18.08 22.78 6.14
CA CYS A 340 -18.31 24.16 5.80
C CYS A 340 -18.71 24.28 4.33
N GLY A 341 -19.96 24.64 4.05
CA GLY A 341 -20.45 24.80 2.69
C GLY A 341 -20.36 23.50 1.88
N ALA A 342 -19.81 23.61 0.67
CA ALA A 342 -19.58 22.49 -0.24
C ALA A 342 -18.13 21.96 -0.20
N HIS A 343 -17.32 22.41 0.76
CA HIS A 343 -15.95 21.93 0.92
C HIS A 343 -15.92 20.52 1.51
N GLU A 344 -14.87 19.76 1.22
CA GLU A 344 -14.62 18.48 1.89
C GLU A 344 -14.56 18.70 3.42
N PRO A 345 -15.09 17.77 4.23
CA PRO A 345 -15.02 17.88 5.68
C PRO A 345 -13.57 17.81 6.21
N LYS A 346 -13.25 18.59 7.25
CA LYS A 346 -12.00 18.47 8.01
C LYS A 346 -12.16 17.51 9.18
N LEU A 347 -11.35 16.45 9.20
CA LEU A 347 -11.21 15.52 10.31
C LEU A 347 -10.36 16.18 11.39
N ILE A 348 -10.96 16.35 12.57
CA ILE A 348 -10.28 16.86 13.75
C ILE A 348 -10.39 15.80 14.84
N PHE A 349 -9.27 15.44 15.43
CA PHE A 349 -9.21 14.43 16.49
C PHE A 349 -8.37 14.93 17.67
N ARG A 350 -8.42 14.16 18.75
CA ARG A 350 -7.56 14.27 19.92
C ARG A 350 -7.37 12.88 20.52
N VAL A 351 -6.43 12.77 21.45
CA VAL A 351 -6.24 11.58 22.27
C VAL A 351 -6.63 11.88 23.70
N SER A 352 -7.55 11.09 24.25
CA SER A 352 -7.98 11.22 25.64
C SER A 352 -6.92 10.75 26.62
N ALA A 353 -7.07 11.17 27.87
CA ALA A 353 -6.32 10.60 28.97
C ALA A 353 -6.56 9.08 29.08
N ALA A 354 -5.53 8.34 29.50
CA ALA A 354 -5.71 6.92 29.77
C ALA A 354 -6.79 6.72 30.84
N PRO A 355 -7.68 5.71 30.72
CA PRO A 355 -8.57 5.35 31.80
C PRO A 355 -7.79 5.11 33.10
N PRO A 356 -8.33 5.52 34.27
CA PRO A 356 -7.74 5.17 35.55
C PRO A 356 -7.54 3.65 35.64
N LEU A 357 -6.37 3.23 36.10
CA LEU A 357 -6.15 1.81 36.40
C LEU A 357 -7.14 1.40 37.50
N ALA A 358 -7.73 0.21 37.36
CA ALA A 358 -8.45 -0.40 38.47
C ALA A 358 -7.50 -0.51 39.67
N PRO A 359 -7.99 -0.38 40.92
CA PRO A 359 -7.12 -0.46 42.11
C PRO A 359 -6.26 -1.73 42.16
N ASP A 360 -6.80 -2.83 41.63
CA ASP A 360 -6.15 -4.14 41.59
C ASP A 360 -5.53 -4.46 40.21
N ALA A 361 -5.44 -3.47 39.31
CA ALA A 361 -4.83 -3.68 38.00
C ALA A 361 -3.34 -4.05 38.17
N PRO A 362 -2.85 -5.08 37.46
CA PRO A 362 -1.45 -5.43 37.51
C PRO A 362 -0.62 -4.24 36.99
N LYS A 363 0.54 -4.03 37.62
CA LYS A 363 1.53 -3.10 37.09
C LYS A 363 2.27 -3.78 35.93
N PRO A 364 2.56 -3.07 34.83
CA PRO A 364 3.45 -3.55 33.78
C PRO A 364 4.78 -4.06 34.35
N GLU A 365 5.15 -5.30 34.03
CA GLU A 365 6.49 -5.83 34.33
C GLU A 365 7.50 -5.42 33.24
N GLY A 366 7.04 -5.32 32.00
CA GLY A 366 7.85 -4.91 30.86
C GLY A 366 8.42 -3.51 31.00
N GLU A 367 9.65 -3.36 30.54
CA GLU A 367 10.43 -2.13 30.75
C GLU A 367 10.22 -1.10 29.63
N LEU A 368 9.65 -1.49 28.50
CA LEU A 368 9.51 -0.67 27.31
C LEU A 368 8.06 -0.34 26.99
N ASN A 369 7.85 0.85 26.43
CA ASN A 369 6.72 1.16 25.56
C ASN A 369 6.92 0.48 24.21
N VAL A 370 5.85 0.23 23.47
CA VAL A 370 5.92 -0.39 22.15
C VAL A 370 5.10 0.41 21.16
N VAL A 371 5.75 0.88 20.10
CA VAL A 371 5.11 1.48 18.92
C VAL A 371 5.31 0.54 17.74
N PHE A 372 4.23 0.13 17.10
CA PHE A 372 4.27 -0.74 15.94
C PHE A 372 3.69 -0.03 14.72
N VAL A 373 4.56 0.39 13.81
CA VAL A 373 4.19 0.92 12.49
C VAL A 373 4.12 -0.26 11.52
N PHE A 374 2.90 -0.73 11.27
CA PHE A 374 2.61 -1.83 10.37
C PHE A 374 2.27 -1.29 8.98
N ILE A 375 2.97 -1.73 7.93
CA ILE A 375 2.71 -1.29 6.55
C ILE A 375 2.45 -2.52 5.69
N ASP A 376 1.20 -2.70 5.28
CA ASP A 376 0.74 -3.89 4.56
C ASP A 376 1.38 -4.00 3.16
N ALA A 377 1.74 -5.23 2.79
CA ALA A 377 2.20 -5.62 1.46
C ALA A 377 3.48 -4.91 0.96
N VAL A 378 4.38 -4.52 1.86
CA VAL A 378 5.65 -3.87 1.50
C VAL A 378 6.83 -4.84 1.59
N SER A 379 7.40 -5.17 0.42
CA SER A 379 8.65 -5.94 0.36
C SER A 379 9.82 -5.09 0.84
N ARG A 380 10.88 -5.75 1.31
CA ARG A 380 12.14 -5.09 1.66
C ARG A 380 12.62 -4.18 0.54
N ARG A 381 12.66 -4.69 -0.69
CA ARG A 381 13.14 -3.95 -1.85
C ARG A 381 12.21 -2.77 -2.19
N HIS A 382 10.91 -2.96 -2.08
CA HIS A 382 9.91 -1.92 -2.32
C HIS A 382 10.06 -0.76 -1.33
N PHE A 383 10.29 -1.04 -0.05
CA PHE A 383 10.57 -0.01 0.97
C PHE A 383 11.76 0.87 0.57
N PHE A 384 12.91 0.28 0.24
CA PHE A 384 14.09 1.05 -0.16
C PHE A 384 13.89 1.86 -1.46
N ARG A 385 13.02 1.40 -2.36
CA ARG A 385 12.71 2.13 -3.61
C ARG A 385 11.78 3.32 -3.39
N LYS A 386 10.80 3.20 -2.50
CA LYS A 386 9.68 4.16 -2.39
C LYS A 386 9.69 5.01 -1.12
N MET A 387 10.56 4.68 -0.15
CA MET A 387 10.68 5.37 1.14
C MET A 387 12.11 5.92 1.41
N PRO A 388 12.78 6.60 0.46
CA PRO A 388 14.17 7.00 0.63
C PRO A 388 14.40 8.00 1.77
N LYS A 389 13.44 8.88 2.09
CA LYS A 389 13.59 9.81 3.23
C LYS A 389 13.52 9.07 4.55
N THR A 390 12.59 8.12 4.66
CA THR A 390 12.44 7.28 5.85
C THR A 390 13.68 6.41 6.05
N VAL A 391 14.22 5.83 4.98
CA VAL A 391 15.51 5.11 5.01
C VAL A 391 16.62 6.01 5.54
N ALA A 392 16.75 7.22 5.00
CA ALA A 392 17.79 8.17 5.44
C ALA A 392 17.62 8.57 6.91
N THR A 393 16.39 8.72 7.41
CA THR A 393 16.12 8.97 8.84
C THR A 393 16.54 7.77 9.70
N LEU A 394 16.16 6.55 9.31
CA LEU A 394 16.53 5.33 10.03
C LEU A 394 18.05 5.14 10.10
N GLU A 395 18.78 5.49 9.02
CA GLU A 395 20.24 5.43 8.99
C GLU A 395 20.94 6.45 9.92
N GLN A 396 20.21 7.42 10.50
CA GLN A 396 20.79 8.34 11.51
C GLN A 396 21.00 7.65 12.86
N PHE A 397 20.31 6.53 13.13
CA PHE A 397 20.41 5.78 14.38
C PHE A 397 21.69 4.92 14.45
N ALA A 398 21.98 4.39 15.64
CA ALA A 398 23.20 3.62 15.83
C ALA A 398 23.10 2.25 15.13
N ALA A 399 24.16 1.87 14.41
CA ALA A 399 24.25 0.54 13.79
C ALA A 399 24.66 -0.57 14.78
N ARG A 400 25.18 -0.18 15.96
CA ARG A 400 25.70 -1.05 17.02
C ARG A 400 25.58 -0.37 18.38
N SER A 401 25.44 -1.17 19.43
CA SER A 401 25.74 -0.76 20.80
C SER A 401 27.24 -0.92 21.06
N ASP A 402 28.08 -0.09 20.45
CA ASP A 402 29.53 -0.13 20.73
C ASP A 402 29.82 0.74 21.98
N ALA A 403 30.63 0.21 22.89
CA ALA A 403 31.16 0.94 24.03
C ALA A 403 32.09 2.10 23.62
N THR A 404 32.63 2.05 22.40
CA THR A 404 33.46 3.10 21.78
C THR A 404 32.66 4.11 20.96
N ASP A 405 31.35 3.89 20.73
CA ASP A 405 30.47 4.87 20.09
C ASP A 405 30.09 5.94 21.11
N THR A 406 30.82 7.06 21.07
CA THR A 406 30.67 8.22 21.95
C THR A 406 29.50 9.14 21.55
N ARG A 407 28.72 8.79 20.52
CA ARG A 407 27.49 9.52 20.21
C ARG A 407 26.50 9.33 21.38
N PRO A 408 25.67 10.35 21.68
CA PRO A 408 24.66 10.26 22.75
C PRO A 408 23.76 9.04 22.57
N GLU A 409 23.00 8.65 23.61
CA GLU A 409 22.10 7.46 23.71
C GLU A 409 21.10 7.30 22.54
N GLN A 410 21.61 7.07 21.34
CA GLN A 410 20.80 6.83 20.16
C GLN A 410 20.31 5.38 20.21
N PRO A 411 19.04 5.14 19.86
CA PRO A 411 18.54 3.79 19.74
C PRO A 411 19.34 3.03 18.68
N VAL A 412 19.37 1.70 18.82
CA VAL A 412 20.05 0.80 17.90
C VAL A 412 19.04 0.31 16.88
N LEU A 413 19.35 0.50 15.60
CA LEU A 413 18.53 0.01 14.48
C LEU A 413 18.97 -1.40 14.08
N HIS A 414 18.03 -2.33 14.22
CA HIS A 414 18.12 -3.70 13.76
C HIS A 414 17.27 -3.90 12.51
N GLN A 415 17.74 -4.77 11.61
CA GLN A 415 17.08 -5.08 10.34
C GLN A 415 17.15 -6.58 10.08
N PHE A 416 16.14 -7.15 9.44
CA PHE A 416 16.05 -8.60 9.27
C PHE A 416 16.09 -8.95 7.78
N PHE A 417 17.22 -9.50 7.33
CA PHE A 417 17.47 -9.79 5.92
C PHE A 417 16.69 -11.01 5.42
N ARG A 418 16.31 -11.91 6.33
CA ARG A 418 15.65 -13.19 6.03
C ARG A 418 14.36 -13.37 6.83
N TYR A 419 13.67 -12.26 7.03
CA TYR A 419 12.27 -12.31 7.44
C TYR A 419 11.43 -12.82 6.27
N HIS A 420 10.79 -13.97 6.48
CA HIS A 420 10.02 -14.68 5.46
C HIS A 420 8.52 -14.64 5.82
N ALA A 421 7.68 -14.30 4.83
CA ALA A 421 6.23 -14.42 4.97
C ALA A 421 5.82 -15.89 5.06
N ILE A 422 4.90 -16.24 5.96
CA ILE A 422 4.41 -17.61 6.15
C ILE A 422 3.18 -17.93 5.28
N GLY A 423 2.64 -16.95 4.57
CA GLY A 423 1.59 -17.13 3.57
C GLY A 423 1.53 -15.98 2.57
N LEU A 424 0.62 -16.10 1.60
CA LEU A 424 0.57 -15.22 0.41
C LEU A 424 -0.04 -13.83 0.65
N ASN A 425 -0.80 -13.65 1.72
CA ASN A 425 -1.58 -12.43 1.97
C ASN A 425 -1.64 -12.10 3.46
N THR A 426 -2.38 -11.04 3.80
CA THR A 426 -2.43 -10.47 5.15
C THR A 426 -2.87 -11.48 6.21
N GLY A 427 -3.87 -12.31 5.91
CA GLY A 427 -4.49 -13.26 6.85
C GLY A 427 -3.50 -14.15 7.61
N PRO A 428 -2.78 -15.08 6.95
CA PRO A 428 -1.85 -16.00 7.61
C PRO A 428 -0.69 -15.28 8.30
N ASN A 429 -0.12 -14.25 7.67
CA ASN A 429 1.04 -13.55 8.21
C ASN A 429 0.70 -12.76 9.48
N THR A 430 -0.39 -12.01 9.46
CA THR A 430 -0.84 -11.23 10.62
C THR A 430 -1.40 -12.12 11.74
N ARG A 431 -2.01 -13.27 11.42
CA ARG A 431 -2.39 -14.30 12.41
C ARG A 431 -1.17 -14.83 13.16
N GLY A 432 -0.08 -15.11 12.45
CA GLY A 432 1.21 -15.46 13.08
C GLY A 432 1.77 -14.32 13.93
N LEU A 433 1.71 -13.08 13.41
CA LEU A 433 2.30 -11.90 14.04
C LEU A 433 1.58 -11.48 15.33
N TRP A 434 0.25 -11.50 15.33
CA TRP A 434 -0.56 -10.96 16.42
C TRP A 434 -1.03 -12.02 17.40
N ALA A 435 -1.15 -13.27 16.97
CA ALA A 435 -1.80 -14.32 17.75
C ALA A 435 -1.04 -15.65 17.79
N ASP A 436 0.14 -15.73 17.19
CA ASP A 436 0.93 -16.98 17.05
C ASP A 436 0.15 -18.11 16.38
N ILE A 437 -0.72 -17.81 15.41
CA ILE A 437 -1.51 -18.82 14.69
C ILE A 437 -0.82 -19.18 13.37
N PRO A 438 -0.61 -20.47 13.05
CA PRO A 438 0.09 -20.90 11.85
C PRO A 438 -0.78 -20.70 10.59
N PRO A 439 -0.17 -20.61 9.39
CA PRO A 439 -0.90 -20.36 8.15
C PRO A 439 -1.92 -21.47 7.80
N THR A 440 -1.72 -22.68 8.34
CA THR A 440 -2.61 -23.84 8.14
C THR A 440 -3.93 -23.74 8.92
N ASP A 441 -4.04 -22.81 9.86
CA ASP A 441 -5.24 -22.64 10.69
C ASP A 441 -5.88 -21.26 10.49
N SER A 442 -6.89 -21.23 9.62
CA SER A 442 -7.69 -20.03 9.35
C SER A 442 -8.93 -19.91 10.25
N THR A 443 -9.20 -20.92 11.10
CA THR A 443 -10.47 -21.06 11.81
C THR A 443 -10.36 -20.79 13.30
N SER A 444 -9.21 -21.13 13.89
CA SER A 444 -8.94 -20.82 15.28
C SER A 444 -8.80 -19.31 15.48
N GLY A 445 -9.29 -18.85 16.62
CA GLY A 445 -8.99 -17.52 17.13
C GLY A 445 -8.13 -17.65 18.37
N ALA A 446 -7.35 -16.62 18.65
CA ALA A 446 -6.63 -16.46 19.91
C ALA A 446 -6.63 -14.97 20.27
N PRO A 447 -6.58 -14.62 21.57
CA PRO A 447 -6.42 -13.24 21.99
C PRO A 447 -5.17 -12.64 21.34
N PRO A 448 -5.31 -11.56 20.55
CA PRO A 448 -4.17 -10.92 19.91
C PRO A 448 -3.30 -10.18 20.95
N ILE A 449 -2.06 -9.89 20.56
CA ILE A 449 -1.00 -9.39 21.45
C ILE A 449 -1.36 -8.11 22.21
N TRP A 450 -2.19 -7.23 21.65
CA TRP A 450 -2.62 -6.02 22.36
C TRP A 450 -3.51 -6.35 23.56
N GLU A 451 -4.33 -7.39 23.52
CA GLU A 451 -5.12 -7.81 24.69
C GLU A 451 -4.22 -8.31 25.83
N ASP A 452 -3.12 -8.94 25.44
CA ASP A 452 -2.07 -9.42 26.34
C ASP A 452 -1.34 -8.24 27.03
N PHE A 453 -1.00 -7.17 26.31
CA PHE A 453 -0.48 -5.93 26.89
C PHE A 453 -1.52 -5.22 27.77
N TYR A 454 -2.77 -5.13 27.33
CA TYR A 454 -3.87 -4.54 28.10
C TYR A 454 -4.06 -5.24 29.45
N ALA A 455 -4.08 -6.58 29.43
CA ALA A 455 -4.17 -7.40 30.63
C ALA A 455 -3.00 -7.17 31.61
N ASP A 456 -1.86 -6.70 31.12
CA ASP A 456 -0.68 -6.39 31.92
C ASP A 456 -0.65 -4.98 32.52
N GLY A 457 -1.67 -4.17 32.24
CA GLY A 457 -1.80 -2.80 32.74
C GLY A 457 -1.27 -1.73 31.79
N TYR A 458 -0.92 -2.09 30.56
CA TYR A 458 -0.56 -1.12 29.53
C TYR A 458 -1.78 -0.36 29.03
N VAL A 459 -1.56 0.89 28.62
CA VAL A 459 -2.50 1.59 27.74
C VAL A 459 -2.31 1.03 26.33
N THR A 460 -3.38 0.60 25.68
CA THR A 460 -3.31 0.01 24.35
C THR A 460 -4.03 0.87 23.33
N GLY A 461 -3.29 1.34 22.32
CA GLY A 461 -3.81 2.10 21.20
C GLY A 461 -3.88 1.24 19.95
N ARG A 462 -4.95 1.39 19.16
CA ARG A 462 -5.05 0.77 17.85
C ARG A 462 -5.57 1.77 16.84
N MET A 463 -4.88 1.89 15.72
CA MET A 463 -5.30 2.71 14.60
C MET A 463 -5.19 1.89 13.33
N ASP A 464 -6.27 1.86 12.56
CA ASP A 464 -6.37 1.03 11.36
C ASP A 464 -6.76 1.91 10.16
N GLY A 465 -5.93 1.85 9.13
CA GLY A 465 -6.18 2.46 7.83
C GLY A 465 -7.15 1.65 6.97
N VAL A 466 -7.88 0.70 7.52
CA VAL A 466 -8.90 -0.09 6.82
C VAL A 466 -10.15 -0.10 7.67
N CYS A 467 -11.33 0.00 7.04
CA CYS A 467 -12.61 -0.05 7.76
C CYS A 467 -12.95 -1.50 8.14
N GLU A 468 -12.08 -2.16 8.90
CA GLU A 468 -12.26 -3.52 9.40
C GLU A 468 -11.85 -3.58 10.86
N ASP A 469 -12.51 -4.45 11.63
CA ASP A 469 -12.09 -4.73 13.00
C ASP A 469 -11.22 -5.98 13.07
N TRP A 470 -9.92 -5.76 13.13
CA TRP A 470 -8.96 -6.84 13.25
C TRP A 470 -9.04 -7.53 14.62
N ASN A 471 -9.58 -6.87 15.65
CA ASN A 471 -9.82 -7.54 16.93
C ASN A 471 -10.85 -8.67 16.80
N GLY A 472 -12.00 -8.39 16.17
CA GLY A 472 -12.99 -9.39 15.80
C GLY A 472 -12.44 -10.47 14.86
N TYR A 473 -11.57 -10.10 13.92
CA TYR A 473 -10.98 -11.03 12.95
C TYR A 473 -10.09 -12.10 13.59
N TYR A 474 -9.19 -11.72 14.51
CA TYR A 474 -8.28 -12.68 15.18
C TYR A 474 -8.93 -13.38 16.36
N ASN A 475 -9.85 -12.70 17.05
CA ASN A 475 -10.45 -13.19 18.28
C ASN A 475 -11.79 -13.95 18.04
N LYS A 476 -12.14 -14.29 16.80
CA LYS A 476 -13.45 -14.87 16.42
C LYS A 476 -13.88 -16.11 17.22
N ALA A 477 -12.96 -16.92 17.72
CA ALA A 477 -13.27 -18.11 18.54
C ALA A 477 -13.46 -17.80 20.03
N HIS A 478 -12.86 -16.71 20.53
CA HIS A 478 -12.85 -16.33 21.95
C HIS A 478 -13.55 -15.00 22.23
N PHE A 479 -14.10 -14.33 21.22
CA PHE A 479 -14.97 -13.17 21.36
C PHE A 479 -16.17 -13.63 22.21
N PRO A 480 -16.20 -13.28 23.51
CA PRO A 480 -17.22 -13.78 24.39
C PRO A 480 -18.50 -13.11 23.94
N ASP A 481 -19.50 -13.92 23.61
CA ASP A 481 -20.84 -13.48 23.26
C ASP A 481 -20.94 -12.77 21.89
N LYS A 482 -20.79 -13.55 20.81
CA LYS A 482 -21.06 -13.08 19.43
C LYS A 482 -22.44 -12.42 19.27
N ASP A 483 -23.38 -12.75 20.15
CA ASP A 483 -24.75 -12.20 20.16
C ASP A 483 -24.87 -10.86 20.92
N LYS A 484 -23.81 -10.36 21.58
CA LYS A 484 -23.83 -9.08 22.28
C LYS A 484 -23.52 -7.92 21.33
N LEU A 485 -24.31 -6.86 21.47
CA LEU A 485 -24.13 -5.58 20.77
C LEU A 485 -22.99 -4.74 21.38
N THR A 486 -22.63 -4.98 22.64
CA THR A 486 -21.55 -4.25 23.34
C THR A 486 -20.67 -5.19 24.14
N ILE A 487 -19.37 -4.87 24.19
CA ILE A 487 -18.37 -5.62 24.96
C ILE A 487 -17.49 -4.67 25.79
N PRO A 488 -16.87 -5.15 26.89
CA PRO A 488 -15.81 -4.42 27.55
C PRO A 488 -14.66 -4.16 26.55
N PRO A 489 -14.16 -2.92 26.46
CA PRO A 489 -13.08 -2.61 25.52
C PRO A 489 -11.83 -3.39 25.90
N ARG A 490 -11.24 -4.07 24.91
CA ARG A 490 -9.96 -4.79 25.03
C ARG A 490 -8.78 -4.04 24.41
N VAL A 491 -9.09 -2.89 23.82
CA VAL A 491 -8.15 -1.85 23.44
C VAL A 491 -8.62 -0.57 24.15
N THR A 492 -7.74 0.15 24.84
CA THR A 492 -8.15 1.38 25.55
C THR A 492 -8.59 2.50 24.61
N GLN A 493 -7.98 2.59 23.42
CA GLN A 493 -8.25 3.65 22.45
C GLN A 493 -8.13 3.12 21.01
N GLU A 494 -9.17 3.33 20.21
CA GLU A 494 -9.23 2.98 18.79
C GLU A 494 -9.39 4.26 17.94
N PHE A 495 -8.64 4.33 16.84
CA PHE A 495 -8.85 5.29 15.77
C PHE A 495 -9.06 4.54 14.47
N LEU A 496 -10.32 4.19 14.22
CA LEU A 496 -10.74 3.32 13.13
C LEU A 496 -11.84 3.96 12.27
N SER A 497 -12.81 4.63 12.88
CA SER A 497 -14.03 5.11 12.22
C SER A 497 -13.78 6.04 11.02
N PHE A 498 -12.66 6.76 10.99
CA PHE A 498 -12.32 7.65 9.86
C PHE A 498 -12.09 6.86 8.56
N SER A 499 -11.58 5.63 8.65
CA SER A 499 -11.31 4.76 7.50
C SER A 499 -12.61 4.28 6.81
N CYS A 500 -13.76 4.44 7.47
CA CYS A 500 -15.07 4.08 6.93
C CYS A 500 -15.71 5.19 6.08
N LEU A 501 -15.07 6.36 5.99
CA LEU A 501 -15.65 7.54 5.34
C LEU A 501 -15.55 7.48 3.81
N PRO A 502 -16.57 7.97 3.05
CA PRO A 502 -16.63 7.80 1.60
C PRO A 502 -15.51 8.37 0.75
N PRO A 503 -14.82 9.48 1.13
CA PRO A 503 -13.64 9.93 0.38
C PRO A 503 -12.55 8.85 0.30
N TYR A 504 -12.50 7.95 1.29
CA TYR A 504 -11.55 6.86 1.36
C TYR A 504 -12.16 5.51 0.95
N LEU A 505 -13.28 5.12 1.56
CA LEU A 505 -14.02 3.89 1.26
C LEU A 505 -15.42 4.23 0.73
N PRO A 506 -15.66 4.18 -0.60
CA PRO A 506 -16.97 4.49 -1.15
C PRO A 506 -18.06 3.57 -0.60
N VAL A 507 -19.26 4.11 -0.42
CA VAL A 507 -20.42 3.35 0.06
C VAL A 507 -20.80 2.29 -0.97
N GLY A 508 -21.01 1.06 -0.50
CA GLY A 508 -21.39 -0.06 -1.36
C GLY A 508 -20.24 -0.66 -2.17
N LYS A 509 -18.99 -0.29 -1.84
CA LYS A 509 -17.78 -0.86 -2.43
C LYS A 509 -16.97 -1.54 -1.32
N GLY A 510 -16.39 -2.69 -1.64
CA GLY A 510 -15.41 -3.33 -0.76
C GLY A 510 -14.13 -2.50 -0.65
N PHE A 511 -13.32 -2.80 0.36
CA PHE A 511 -12.02 -2.16 0.56
C PHE A 511 -11.02 -2.49 -0.57
N ALA A 512 -11.19 -3.67 -1.17
CA ALA A 512 -10.41 -4.16 -2.30
C ALA A 512 -10.91 -3.56 -3.64
N GLY A 513 -10.18 -2.60 -4.18
CA GLY A 513 -10.48 -1.98 -5.47
C GLY A 513 -9.31 -1.17 -6.04
N ASN A 514 -9.16 -1.14 -7.36
CA ASN A 514 -8.03 -0.48 -8.03
C ASN A 514 -8.10 1.06 -8.00
N PHE A 515 -9.30 1.63 -8.01
CA PHE A 515 -9.51 3.06 -8.25
C PHE A 515 -10.28 3.78 -7.15
N ALA A 516 -10.70 3.05 -6.13
CA ALA A 516 -11.31 3.54 -4.90
C ALA A 516 -11.21 2.45 -3.83
N GLY A 517 -11.30 2.83 -2.55
CA GLY A 517 -11.06 1.92 -1.43
C GLY A 517 -9.61 1.98 -0.92
N SER A 518 -9.36 1.26 0.18
CA SER A 518 -8.08 1.29 0.90
C SER A 518 -6.94 0.66 0.13
N THR A 519 -7.22 -0.23 -0.83
CA THR A 519 -6.19 -0.86 -1.68
C THR A 519 -6.05 -0.18 -3.04
N SER A 520 -6.60 1.02 -3.20
CA SER A 520 -6.60 1.70 -4.50
C SER A 520 -5.23 2.25 -4.85
N MET A 521 -4.94 2.25 -6.15
CA MET A 521 -3.70 2.80 -6.71
C MET A 521 -3.72 4.33 -6.82
N LYS A 522 -4.77 4.99 -6.31
CA LYS A 522 -4.85 6.46 -6.24
C LYS A 522 -4.33 6.93 -4.88
N ALA A 523 -3.92 8.19 -4.78
CA ALA A 523 -3.60 8.76 -3.48
C ALA A 523 -4.81 8.67 -2.54
N HIS A 524 -4.58 8.14 -1.35
CA HIS A 524 -5.58 8.07 -0.29
C HIS A 524 -5.64 9.44 0.38
N CYS A 525 -6.71 10.18 0.12
CA CYS A 525 -6.90 11.54 0.60
C CYS A 525 -8.07 11.62 1.55
N LEU A 526 -7.88 12.36 2.64
CA LEU A 526 -8.92 12.73 3.57
C LEU A 526 -8.61 14.12 4.12
N SER A 527 -9.60 15.01 4.12
CA SER A 527 -9.46 16.35 4.71
C SER A 527 -8.26 17.13 4.14
N GLY A 528 -8.07 17.02 2.82
CA GLY A 528 -7.04 17.72 2.06
C GLY A 528 -5.60 17.28 2.29
N ASN A 529 -5.37 16.20 3.04
CA ASN A 529 -4.06 15.58 3.23
C ASN A 529 -4.12 14.09 2.95
N HIS A 530 -2.93 13.45 2.88
CA HIS A 530 -2.85 12.00 2.77
C HIS A 530 -3.41 11.33 4.04
N LEU A 531 -4.18 10.26 3.88
CA LEU A 531 -4.79 9.52 4.98
C LEU A 531 -3.75 9.08 6.02
N GLY A 532 -2.64 8.46 5.57
CA GLY A 532 -1.52 8.07 6.43
C GLY A 532 -0.89 9.20 7.23
N TRP A 533 -1.11 10.48 6.85
CA TRP A 533 -0.61 11.60 7.64
C TRP A 533 -1.45 11.83 8.89
N HIS A 534 -2.78 11.79 8.77
CA HIS A 534 -3.69 11.85 9.92
C HIS A 534 -3.43 10.71 10.90
N MET A 535 -3.13 9.53 10.37
CA MET A 535 -2.77 8.34 11.13
C MET A 535 -1.47 8.54 11.92
N LEU A 536 -0.42 9.07 11.28
CA LEU A 536 0.84 9.38 11.97
C LEU A 536 0.70 10.54 12.97
N ASP A 537 -0.15 11.53 12.67
CA ASP A 537 -0.48 12.62 13.60
C ASP A 537 -1.19 12.08 14.85
N TRP A 538 -2.12 11.13 14.68
CA TRP A 538 -2.78 10.45 15.80
C TRP A 538 -1.81 9.61 16.63
N LEU A 539 -0.95 8.81 16.00
CA LEU A 539 0.08 8.04 16.71
C LEU A 539 1.00 8.95 17.52
N GLN A 540 1.40 10.08 16.95
CA GLN A 540 2.23 11.06 17.64
C GLN A 540 1.52 11.67 18.84
N ALA A 541 0.24 12.02 18.70
CA ALA A 541 -0.56 12.53 19.82
C ALA A 541 -0.75 11.48 20.92
N PHE A 542 -0.94 10.21 20.55
CA PHE A 542 -1.07 9.09 21.49
C PHE A 542 0.22 8.91 22.31
N VAL A 543 1.37 8.85 21.63
CA VAL A 543 2.66 8.72 22.29
C VAL A 543 2.90 9.91 23.23
N ALA A 544 2.73 11.14 22.73
CA ALA A 544 2.93 12.35 23.53
C ALA A 544 2.09 12.35 24.81
N ARG A 545 0.82 11.95 24.69
CA ARG A 545 -0.12 11.93 25.81
C ARG A 545 0.28 10.94 26.89
N HIS A 546 0.64 9.72 26.52
CA HIS A 546 0.91 8.67 27.51
C HIS A 546 2.33 8.70 28.07
N GLU A 547 3.28 9.31 27.36
CA GLU A 547 4.57 9.71 27.94
C GLU A 547 4.38 10.79 29.02
N GLU A 548 3.55 11.81 28.78
CA GLU A 548 3.20 12.83 29.79
C GLU A 548 2.58 12.21 31.05
N GLU A 549 1.69 11.23 30.87
CA GLU A 549 1.04 10.50 31.96
C GLU A 549 1.96 9.48 32.66
N GLN A 550 3.17 9.25 32.14
CA GLN A 550 4.10 8.21 32.59
C GLN A 550 3.45 6.82 32.63
N ARG A 551 2.58 6.53 31.65
CA ARG A 551 1.86 5.27 31.50
C ARG A 551 2.55 4.43 30.45
N LYS A 552 2.87 3.17 30.78
CA LYS A 552 3.36 2.23 29.77
C LYS A 552 2.29 1.96 28.71
N PHE A 553 2.69 1.94 27.45
CA PHE A 553 1.76 1.75 26.34
C PHE A 553 2.25 0.79 25.26
N PHE A 554 1.28 0.19 24.57
CA PHE A 554 1.45 -0.58 23.33
C PHE A 554 0.53 0.04 22.28
N VAL A 555 1.05 0.48 21.15
CA VAL A 555 0.24 1.09 20.09
C VAL A 555 0.59 0.55 18.72
N THR A 556 -0.44 0.23 17.94
CA THR A 556 -0.30 -0.24 16.55
C THR A 556 -0.95 0.75 15.59
N GLY A 557 -0.24 1.08 14.50
CA GLY A 557 -0.79 1.77 13.34
C GLY A 557 -0.69 0.92 12.09
N VAL A 558 -1.83 0.60 11.47
CA VAL A 558 -1.92 -0.27 10.28
C VAL A 558 -2.14 0.58 9.03
N PHE A 559 -1.13 0.62 8.15
CA PHE A 559 -1.05 1.44 6.94
C PHE A 559 -1.26 0.59 5.69
N LEU A 560 -2.09 1.09 4.75
CA LEU A 560 -2.55 0.37 3.55
C LEU A 560 -1.91 0.93 2.26
N GLU A 561 -1.07 1.96 2.36
CA GLU A 561 -0.44 2.61 1.21
C GLU A 561 0.49 1.68 0.40
N GLY A 562 0.92 0.56 0.99
CA GLY A 562 1.68 -0.49 0.30
C GLY A 562 0.80 -1.52 -0.43
N HIS A 563 -0.47 -1.68 -0.03
CA HIS A 563 -1.37 -2.73 -0.51
C HIS A 563 -2.08 -2.33 -1.82
N GLU A 564 -1.30 -2.02 -2.86
CA GLU A 564 -1.81 -1.63 -4.17
C GLU A 564 -0.87 -2.00 -5.32
N GLY A 565 -1.43 -2.36 -6.48
CA GLY A 565 -0.69 -2.99 -7.58
C GLY A 565 0.26 -2.09 -8.39
N SER A 566 0.28 -0.77 -8.18
CA SER A 566 1.16 0.15 -8.91
C SER A 566 2.50 0.42 -8.23
N THR A 567 2.64 0.08 -6.95
CA THR A 567 3.80 0.38 -6.09
C THR A 567 4.04 1.88 -5.81
N GLU A 568 3.14 2.77 -6.25
CA GLU A 568 3.31 4.22 -6.19
C GLU A 568 2.73 4.87 -4.93
N VAL A 569 1.69 4.32 -4.31
CA VAL A 569 0.97 5.01 -3.23
C VAL A 569 1.83 5.08 -1.96
N LEU A 570 2.66 4.05 -1.71
CA LEU A 570 3.57 3.97 -0.57
C LEU A 570 4.41 5.24 -0.38
N ARG A 571 4.87 5.86 -1.48
CA ARG A 571 5.74 7.06 -1.41
C ARG A 571 5.05 8.28 -0.80
N THR A 572 3.72 8.29 -0.71
CA THR A 572 2.95 9.37 -0.08
C THR A 572 3.16 9.39 1.44
N LEU A 573 3.57 8.26 2.03
CA LEU A 573 3.88 8.12 3.45
C LEU A 573 5.31 8.57 3.80
N ASP A 574 6.24 8.53 2.84
CA ASP A 574 7.69 8.68 3.07
C ASP A 574 8.06 9.92 3.88
N ASP A 575 7.56 11.08 3.48
CA ASP A 575 7.93 12.34 4.12
C ASP A 575 7.40 12.45 5.56
N ARG A 576 6.15 12.03 5.81
CA ARG A 576 5.53 12.16 7.13
C ARG A 576 6.03 11.08 8.10
N LEU A 577 6.31 9.86 7.61
CA LEU A 577 6.91 8.79 8.42
C LEU A 577 8.36 9.12 8.80
N ALA A 578 9.14 9.67 7.86
CA ALA A 578 10.48 10.18 8.16
C ALA A 578 10.44 11.24 9.28
N ARG A 579 9.47 12.15 9.27
CA ARG A 579 9.28 13.16 10.33
C ARG A 579 8.79 12.58 11.65
N PHE A 580 7.93 11.56 11.61
CA PHE A 580 7.48 10.84 12.81
C PHE A 580 8.64 10.13 13.51
N LEU A 581 9.56 9.55 12.75
CA LEU A 581 10.72 8.83 13.28
C LEU A 581 11.91 9.74 13.60
N ASP A 582 12.01 10.95 13.04
CA ASP A 582 13.16 11.81 13.31
C ASP A 582 13.13 12.36 14.75
N PRO A 583 14.09 12.00 15.63
CA PRO A 583 14.12 12.45 17.03
C PRO A 583 14.32 13.97 17.16
N LYS A 584 14.77 14.66 16.11
CA LYS A 584 14.90 16.13 16.07
C LYS A 584 13.56 16.82 15.80
N ILE A 585 12.59 16.10 15.23
CA ILE A 585 11.29 16.64 14.82
C ILE A 585 10.21 16.14 15.80
N ASN A 586 10.11 14.83 15.98
CA ASN A 586 9.16 14.23 16.92
C ASN A 586 9.83 14.00 18.27
N THR A 587 9.83 15.04 19.10
CA THR A 587 10.41 14.98 20.46
C THR A 587 9.53 14.25 21.47
N ALA A 588 8.29 13.90 21.11
CA ALA A 588 7.39 13.15 21.97
C ALA A 588 7.73 11.65 22.04
N LEU A 589 8.38 11.10 21.01
CA LEU A 589 8.77 9.70 20.98
C LEU A 589 10.09 9.51 21.75
N ASP A 590 10.00 9.05 23.00
CA ASP A 590 11.17 8.75 23.81
C ASP A 590 11.80 7.40 23.41
N TYR A 591 12.81 7.48 22.56
CA TYR A 591 13.62 6.34 22.12
C TYR A 591 14.41 5.66 23.22
N ASN A 592 14.51 6.26 24.42
CA ASN A 592 15.16 5.61 25.56
C ASN A 592 14.21 4.64 26.29
N ASN A 593 12.90 4.78 26.10
CA ASN A 593 11.89 3.97 26.78
C ASN A 593 10.99 3.18 25.82
N THR A 594 11.19 3.32 24.51
CA THR A 594 10.26 2.79 23.50
C THR A 594 10.97 1.86 22.50
N ALA A 595 10.41 0.66 22.31
CA ALA A 595 10.69 -0.18 21.16
C ALA A 595 9.82 0.28 19.98
N VAL A 596 10.43 0.50 18.80
CA VAL A 596 9.69 0.91 17.60
C VAL A 596 9.89 -0.10 16.49
N PHE A 597 8.80 -0.75 16.07
CA PHE A 597 8.76 -1.59 14.88
C PHE A 597 8.33 -0.77 13.67
N VAL A 598 9.01 -0.98 12.54
CA VAL A 598 8.54 -0.59 11.21
C VAL A 598 8.57 -1.85 10.36
N GLN A 599 7.40 -2.44 10.12
CA GLN A 599 7.31 -3.82 9.66
C GLN A 599 6.12 -4.05 8.74
N ALA A 600 6.33 -4.90 7.74
CA ALA A 600 5.29 -5.47 6.89
C ALA A 600 5.02 -6.93 7.28
N ASP A 601 3.86 -7.43 6.90
CA ASP A 601 3.46 -8.83 7.02
C ASP A 601 3.95 -9.70 5.84
N HIS A 602 3.83 -9.17 4.63
CA HIS A 602 4.33 -9.74 3.39
C HIS A 602 4.73 -8.60 2.42
N GLY A 603 5.26 -8.96 1.25
CA GLY A 603 5.48 -8.04 0.14
C GLY A 603 4.33 -8.05 -0.86
N LEU A 604 4.42 -7.21 -1.90
CA LEU A 604 3.28 -7.01 -2.79
C LEU A 604 2.96 -8.25 -3.64
N HIS A 605 1.82 -8.89 -3.37
CA HIS A 605 1.27 -10.01 -4.15
C HIS A 605 0.33 -9.54 -5.28
N MET A 606 0.47 -8.28 -5.67
CA MET A 606 -0.40 -7.60 -6.63
C MET A 606 0.43 -6.90 -7.73
N GLY A 607 -0.24 -6.58 -8.84
CA GLY A 607 0.37 -5.79 -9.90
C GLY A 607 1.27 -6.58 -10.84
N LEU A 608 1.84 -5.87 -11.83
CA LEU A 608 2.56 -6.49 -12.94
C LEU A 608 3.83 -7.24 -12.49
N ASN A 609 4.49 -6.76 -11.42
CA ASN A 609 5.71 -7.38 -10.95
C ASN A 609 5.45 -8.82 -10.47
N TYR A 610 4.45 -9.00 -9.61
CA TYR A 610 4.05 -10.30 -9.07
C TYR A 610 3.48 -11.20 -10.17
N ILE A 611 2.58 -10.69 -11.01
CA ILE A 611 1.88 -11.50 -12.03
C ILE A 611 2.84 -12.04 -13.10
N PHE A 612 3.85 -11.26 -13.52
CA PHE A 612 4.64 -11.58 -14.72
C PHE A 612 6.08 -11.97 -14.45
N PHE A 613 6.63 -11.73 -13.26
CA PHE A 613 8.05 -11.93 -13.02
C PHE A 613 8.36 -12.64 -11.70
N ASP A 614 9.32 -13.57 -11.72
CA ASP A 614 9.76 -14.31 -10.54
C ASP A 614 10.32 -13.40 -9.43
N ASN A 615 10.85 -12.22 -9.76
CA ASN A 615 11.29 -11.27 -8.74
C ASN A 615 10.12 -10.71 -7.93
N GLY A 616 8.91 -10.64 -8.50
CA GLY A 616 7.70 -10.32 -7.74
C GLY A 616 7.39 -11.39 -6.70
N HIS A 617 7.48 -12.67 -7.04
CA HIS A 617 7.28 -13.78 -6.09
C HIS A 617 8.32 -13.81 -4.96
N VAL A 618 9.58 -13.44 -5.25
CA VAL A 618 10.61 -13.33 -4.19
C VAL A 618 10.32 -12.14 -3.28
N GLU A 619 9.99 -10.98 -3.86
CA GLU A 619 9.66 -9.79 -3.09
C GLU A 619 8.42 -9.99 -2.21
N GLU A 620 7.42 -10.75 -2.69
CA GLU A 620 6.20 -11.07 -1.96
C GLU A 620 6.47 -11.82 -0.65
N VAL A 621 7.38 -12.80 -0.64
CA VAL A 621 7.73 -13.51 0.60
C VAL A 621 8.87 -12.87 1.40
N GLN A 622 9.38 -11.71 0.96
CA GLN A 622 10.46 -10.96 1.61
C GLN A 622 9.96 -9.59 2.15
N PRO A 623 9.07 -9.59 3.16
CA PRO A 623 8.58 -8.36 3.79
C PRO A 623 9.70 -7.50 4.38
N PHE A 624 9.45 -6.19 4.42
CA PHE A 624 10.31 -5.27 5.15
C PHE A 624 10.15 -5.44 6.67
N SER A 625 11.25 -5.40 7.42
CA SER A 625 11.20 -5.31 8.89
C SER A 625 12.45 -4.60 9.43
N ALA A 626 12.20 -3.66 10.34
CA ALA A 626 13.19 -2.98 11.15
C ALA A 626 12.69 -2.78 12.58
N LEU A 627 13.61 -2.84 13.55
CA LEU A 627 13.33 -2.67 14.96
C LEU A 627 14.34 -1.69 15.57
N LEU A 628 13.84 -0.62 16.18
CA LEU A 628 14.61 0.32 16.99
C LEU A 628 14.46 -0.06 18.47
N LEU A 629 15.58 -0.22 19.17
CA LEU A 629 15.60 -0.46 20.62
C LEU A 629 16.48 0.56 21.35
N PRO A 630 16.14 0.91 22.60
CA PRO A 630 17.03 1.70 23.44
C PRO A 630 18.39 1.03 23.59
N LYS A 631 19.47 1.82 23.55
CA LYS A 631 20.85 1.31 23.65
C LYS A 631 21.08 0.47 24.91
N TRP A 632 20.52 0.90 26.05
CA TRP A 632 20.65 0.18 27.32
C TRP A 632 19.92 -1.17 27.29
N TYR A 633 18.78 -1.28 26.59
CA TYR A 633 18.01 -2.50 26.51
C TYR A 633 18.73 -3.54 25.63
N THR A 634 19.28 -3.11 24.49
CA THR A 634 20.17 -3.95 23.68
C THR A 634 21.38 -4.42 24.50
N ALA A 635 22.04 -3.52 25.25
CA ALA A 635 23.19 -3.87 26.07
C ALA A 635 22.84 -4.88 27.20
N LYS A 636 21.65 -4.75 27.80
CA LYS A 636 21.15 -5.65 28.85
C LYS A 636 20.96 -7.08 28.37
N HIS A 637 20.48 -7.26 27.15
CA HIS A 637 20.14 -8.57 26.59
C HIS A 637 21.21 -9.17 25.67
N GLY A 638 22.31 -8.45 25.44
CA GLY A 638 23.43 -8.89 24.62
C GLY A 638 23.16 -8.81 23.11
N ASP A 639 24.04 -9.41 22.33
CA ASP A 639 24.06 -9.28 20.86
C ASP A 639 23.17 -10.30 20.11
N ASN A 640 22.20 -10.93 20.78
CA ASN A 640 21.32 -11.92 20.14
C ASN A 640 20.53 -11.33 18.98
N LEU A 641 19.96 -10.14 19.16
CA LEU A 641 19.21 -9.48 18.10
C LEU A 641 20.07 -9.20 16.88
N ARG A 642 21.34 -8.84 17.12
CA ARG A 642 22.32 -8.64 16.06
C ARG A 642 22.67 -9.94 15.34
N HIS A 643 22.82 -11.03 16.08
CA HIS A 643 22.99 -12.37 15.52
C HIS A 643 21.79 -12.77 14.64
N ASN A 644 20.58 -12.41 15.07
CA ASN A 644 19.34 -12.78 14.42
C ASN A 644 19.01 -11.98 13.15
N GLU A 645 19.71 -10.86 12.88
CA GLU A 645 19.49 -10.03 11.69
C GLU A 645 19.63 -10.80 10.35
N ASP A 646 20.46 -11.85 10.31
CA ASP A 646 20.68 -12.68 9.12
C ASP A 646 20.14 -14.12 9.29
N ARG A 647 19.24 -14.34 10.25
CA ARG A 647 18.60 -15.63 10.49
C ARG A 647 17.23 -15.69 9.83
N LEU A 648 16.83 -16.90 9.42
CA LEU A 648 15.49 -17.15 8.90
C LEU A 648 14.50 -16.99 10.06
N ILE A 649 13.67 -15.95 9.98
CA ILE A 649 12.67 -15.61 10.98
C ILE A 649 11.31 -15.41 10.31
N THR A 650 10.26 -15.49 11.12
CA THR A 650 8.87 -15.38 10.68
C THR A 650 8.09 -14.45 11.59
N ALA A 651 6.81 -14.25 11.27
CA ALA A 651 5.88 -13.51 12.11
C ALA A 651 5.80 -14.06 13.56
N HIS A 652 5.99 -15.38 13.74
CA HIS A 652 6.00 -16.02 15.06
C HIS A 652 7.15 -15.55 15.96
N ASP A 653 8.32 -15.26 15.39
CA ASP A 653 9.46 -14.76 16.15
C ASP A 653 9.22 -13.32 16.63
N PHE A 654 8.55 -12.49 15.82
CA PHE A 654 8.13 -11.15 16.23
C PHE A 654 7.06 -11.18 17.31
N TRP A 655 6.09 -12.09 17.20
CA TRP A 655 5.11 -12.32 18.27
C TRP A 655 5.81 -12.70 19.58
N ALA A 656 6.72 -13.67 19.55
CA ALA A 656 7.48 -14.10 20.74
C ALA A 656 8.35 -12.97 21.32
N THR A 657 8.93 -12.13 20.47
CA THR A 657 9.68 -10.94 20.88
C THR A 657 8.78 -9.93 21.60
N MET A 658 7.58 -9.67 21.08
CA MET A 658 6.60 -8.80 21.74
C MET A 658 6.13 -9.39 23.08
N GLN A 659 5.97 -10.71 23.19
CA GLN A 659 5.71 -11.36 24.47
C GLN A 659 6.84 -11.12 25.47
N GLY A 660 8.08 -11.17 25.03
CA GLY A 660 9.24 -10.83 25.84
C GLY A 660 9.26 -9.38 26.34
N PHE A 661 8.69 -8.43 25.59
CA PHE A 661 8.60 -7.02 26.02
C PHE A 661 7.60 -6.78 27.14
N ARG A 662 6.69 -7.71 27.40
CA ARG A 662 5.73 -7.64 28.52
C ARG A 662 6.33 -8.01 29.88
N GLY A 663 7.53 -8.59 29.89
CA GLY A 663 8.21 -9.10 31.09
C GLY A 663 8.41 -10.62 31.04
N GLU A 664 9.50 -11.10 31.62
CA GLU A 664 9.92 -12.51 31.51
C GLU A 664 8.95 -13.46 32.18
N THR A 665 8.29 -13.04 33.28
CA THR A 665 7.34 -13.92 33.98
C THR A 665 5.99 -14.02 33.28
N ARG A 666 5.69 -13.07 32.38
CA ARG A 666 4.41 -12.98 31.66
C ARG A 666 4.49 -13.43 30.20
N ALA A 667 5.70 -13.49 29.65
CA ALA A 667 5.94 -13.90 28.27
C ALA A 667 5.41 -15.32 28.03
N LYS A 668 4.49 -15.46 27.06
CA LYS A 668 4.07 -16.77 26.57
C LYS A 668 5.10 -17.28 25.55
N LYS A 669 5.30 -18.60 25.54
CA LYS A 669 6.13 -19.26 24.54
C LYS A 669 5.32 -19.53 23.28
N SER A 670 5.93 -19.37 22.12
CA SER A 670 5.29 -19.71 20.85
C SER A 670 5.08 -21.22 20.75
N ALA A 671 3.91 -21.63 20.27
CA ALA A 671 3.60 -23.02 19.96
C ALA A 671 4.11 -23.43 18.56
N HIS A 672 4.49 -22.45 17.75
CA HIS A 672 4.86 -22.61 16.33
C HIS A 672 6.32 -22.27 16.05
N GLY A 673 7.16 -22.40 17.08
CA GLY A 673 8.61 -22.29 16.95
C GLY A 673 9.16 -20.86 16.93
N GLY A 674 8.33 -19.84 17.13
CA GLY A 674 8.76 -18.46 17.27
C GLY A 674 9.68 -18.27 18.49
N ARG A 675 10.72 -17.44 18.33
CA ARG A 675 11.69 -17.13 19.39
C ARG A 675 11.78 -15.65 19.69
N ASP A 676 11.97 -15.32 20.96
CA ASP A 676 12.23 -13.94 21.37
C ASP A 676 13.59 -13.53 20.80
N LEU A 677 13.58 -12.70 19.75
CA LEU A 677 14.77 -12.32 19.01
C LEU A 677 15.76 -11.50 19.84
N VAL A 678 15.32 -10.94 20.98
CA VAL A 678 16.18 -10.20 21.91
C VAL A 678 16.87 -11.14 22.88
N ARG A 679 16.17 -12.18 23.37
CA ARG A 679 16.68 -13.05 24.44
C ARG A 679 17.26 -14.36 23.94
N GLU A 680 16.85 -14.81 22.76
CA GLU A 680 17.22 -16.11 22.20
C GLU A 680 17.99 -15.94 20.89
N GLN A 681 18.99 -16.80 20.66
CA GLN A 681 19.60 -16.93 19.35
C GLN A 681 18.76 -17.87 18.48
N VAL A 682 18.48 -17.42 17.26
CA VAL A 682 17.85 -18.24 16.23
C VAL A 682 18.92 -19.12 15.62
N GLY A 683 18.83 -20.42 15.90
CA GLY A 683 19.65 -21.44 15.24
C GLY A 683 19.30 -21.61 13.76
N ASP A 684 19.97 -22.54 13.09
CA ASP A 684 19.67 -22.88 11.70
C ASP A 684 18.32 -23.60 11.63
N ARG A 685 17.43 -23.09 10.77
CA ARG A 685 16.09 -23.61 10.51
C ARG A 685 15.81 -23.53 9.02
N ASP A 686 14.95 -24.39 8.52
CA ASP A 686 14.44 -24.32 7.16
C ASP A 686 12.95 -23.94 7.11
N CYS A 687 12.46 -23.69 5.90
CA CYS A 687 11.05 -23.36 5.66
C CYS A 687 10.09 -24.44 6.17
N THR A 688 10.47 -25.73 6.08
CA THR A 688 9.60 -26.84 6.48
C THR A 688 9.41 -26.87 8.00
N GLU A 689 10.47 -26.63 8.76
CA GLU A 689 10.41 -26.49 10.22
C GLU A 689 9.51 -25.34 10.68
N LEU A 690 9.37 -24.32 9.84
CA LEU A 690 8.56 -23.11 10.09
C LEU A 690 7.15 -23.20 9.47
N GLY A 691 6.76 -24.36 8.94
CA GLY A 691 5.43 -24.57 8.35
C GLY A 691 5.20 -23.85 7.01
N ILE A 692 6.27 -23.39 6.36
CA ILE A 692 6.24 -22.77 5.03
C ILE A 692 6.29 -23.89 3.98
N THR A 693 5.37 -23.86 3.01
CA THR A 693 5.33 -24.89 1.95
C THR A 693 6.57 -24.81 1.05
N GLN A 694 6.90 -25.92 0.39
CA GLN A 694 8.05 -25.95 -0.51
C GLN A 694 7.86 -25.00 -1.70
N GLU A 695 6.62 -24.80 -2.17
CA GLU A 695 6.31 -23.85 -3.24
C GLU A 695 6.51 -22.38 -2.81
N ALA A 696 6.20 -22.06 -1.56
CA ALA A 696 6.33 -20.71 -1.00
C ALA A 696 7.75 -20.40 -0.53
N CYS A 697 8.58 -21.42 -0.26
CA CYS A 697 9.94 -21.23 0.23
C CYS A 697 10.88 -20.65 -0.85
N ARG A 698 11.20 -19.36 -0.75
CA ARG A 698 12.16 -18.68 -1.63
C ARG A 698 13.53 -18.44 -1.01
N CYS A 699 13.70 -18.75 0.29
CA CYS A 699 14.99 -18.75 0.96
C CYS A 699 15.50 -20.20 1.06
N LYS A 700 16.43 -20.60 0.19
CA LYS A 700 16.87 -22.01 0.08
C LYS A 700 18.27 -22.18 0.67
N VAL A 701 18.46 -23.21 1.49
CA VAL A 701 19.80 -23.60 1.94
C VAL A 701 20.60 -24.07 0.73
N ALA A 702 21.86 -23.63 0.61
CA ALA A 702 22.73 -24.08 -0.46
C ALA A 702 22.86 -25.62 -0.41
N PRO A 703 22.78 -26.34 -1.54
CA PRO A 703 22.96 -27.79 -1.53
C PRO A 703 24.33 -28.15 -0.96
N ARG A 704 24.34 -29.08 0.00
CA ARG A 704 25.53 -29.55 0.73
C ARG A 704 26.56 -30.22 -0.17
#